data_AF-A0A7J4TJH3-F1
#
_entry.id   AF-A0A7J4TJH3-F1
#
_cell.length_a   1.000
_cell.length_b   1.000
_cell.length_c   1.000
_cell.angle_alpha   90.00
_cell.angle_beta   90.00
_cell.angle_gamma   90.00
#
_symmetry.space_group_name_H-M   'P 1'
#
loop_
_entity.id
_entity.type
_entity.pdbx_description
1 polymer ?
#
loop_
_entity_poly.entity_id
_entity_poly.type
_entity_poly.pdbx_seq_one_letter_code
_entity_poly.pdbx_strand_id
1 'polypeptide(L)'
;GHSRFYWLGRTLVMWLGGFLGFVIIDYLSVGLHFDDWYTAFIAAGVVGILNAMFWPVLTRILLPFMVFTVGIGALLLNAFLLWLASDLVAGFTIEGPALILTPIAMAAVTAVLSAILTIDDDATYYRSVIRKFKKGKIKFDEKPGVVFLEIDGLAFNILSEALEKGAMPTLKKWLENGTHRVMPWETDLSSQTGASQAGILHGNNHNIPAFRWVEKDKNNKIMVSTGLADAPVIEKRISDGNGLLACHGASRTNLFSGDAGDVIFTYSQLKDLGRFYSRAWYYVYSYPSNFARIVALFLWDVLLDLASQIVHWIKNIQPRIKRGLIYPFVRAGANVFLREVTTAVVIGDMLDGKIDVAYVTYLGYDEIAHHSGTRDWDAFHALKKLDMQFHRLDNARKYSPRPYHLVVQSDHGQTNGATFLQRYGLSLEDLVRDLMPPETRIYSELSSNEDHFGQAIQNPIEDSKKYIMGRSEPVVDESRYIFDTTVKKADETPVIKGKVLGYLQRHQIGELHSKVSSANAQVIVLASGNLGLIYLTEHVDRLTFEQIKTIYPDLIPGLVQHEGVGFVMVSSKEHGPMAMGREGIHYLKDGTIEGEDPLTPFGPRAHEHLLRTDSFQYAPDILVNSFYDGEKNEVAAFEELVGSHGGLGGEQTQPFILYPSKWSMGSEEIVGAEKLYKVLKKQLEQL
;
A
#
# COMPACT_ATOMS: atom_id res chain seq x y z
N GLY A 1 34.10 30.06 7.77
CA GLY A 1 33.26 30.92 8.65
C GLY A 1 31.98 30.22 9.10
N HIS A 2 31.04 29.95 8.18
CA HIS A 2 29.66 29.53 8.50
C HIS A 2 29.50 28.15 9.18
N SER A 3 30.49 27.24 9.11
CA SER A 3 30.33 25.86 9.62
C SER A 3 30.42 25.70 11.14
N ARG A 4 31.07 26.61 11.88
CA ARG A 4 31.25 26.47 13.34
C ARG A 4 30.04 27.00 14.12
N PHE A 5 29.50 28.13 13.68
CA PHE A 5 28.31 28.74 14.29
C PHE A 5 27.08 27.83 14.15
N TYR A 6 26.92 27.19 12.98
CA TYR A 6 25.86 26.23 12.74
C TYR A 6 25.95 24.98 13.64
N TRP A 7 27.17 24.46 13.84
CA TRP A 7 27.39 23.30 14.71
C TRP A 7 27.13 23.62 16.19
N LEU A 8 27.54 24.80 16.66
CA LEU A 8 27.24 25.28 18.01
C LEU A 8 25.73 25.49 18.21
N GLY A 9 25.06 26.16 17.27
CA GLY A 9 23.61 26.35 17.30
C GLY A 9 22.85 25.03 17.38
N ARG A 10 23.21 24.04 16.55
CA ARG A 10 22.60 22.71 16.60
C ARG A 10 22.84 22.01 17.95
N THR A 11 24.08 22.04 18.45
CA THR A 11 24.41 21.41 19.73
C THR A 11 23.61 22.02 20.88
N LEU A 12 23.43 23.33 20.86
CA LEU A 12 22.56 24.04 21.81
C LEU A 12 21.10 23.61 21.67
N VAL A 13 20.59 23.45 20.44
CA VAL A 13 19.19 23.00 20.23
C VAL A 13 18.97 21.56 20.68
N MET A 14 19.91 20.66 20.40
CA MET A 14 19.83 19.28 20.90
C MET A 14 19.89 19.25 22.44
N TRP A 15 20.75 20.06 23.05
CA TRP A 15 20.85 20.17 24.50
C TRP A 15 19.58 20.77 25.12
N LEU A 16 19.10 21.89 24.60
CA LEU A 16 17.86 22.53 25.05
C LEU A 16 16.65 21.61 24.87
N GLY A 17 16.56 20.89 23.75
CA GLY A 17 15.51 19.90 23.54
C GLY A 17 15.58 18.75 24.54
N GLY A 18 16.78 18.28 24.87
CA GLY A 18 16.99 17.29 25.91
C GLY A 18 16.56 17.78 27.30
N PHE A 19 17.01 18.99 27.67
CA PHE A 19 16.64 19.63 28.93
C PHE A 19 15.13 19.84 29.07
N LEU A 20 14.48 20.41 28.05
CA LEU A 20 13.04 20.64 28.08
C LEU A 20 12.26 19.32 28.09
N GLY A 21 12.74 18.28 27.38
CA GLY A 21 12.16 16.94 27.44
C GLY A 21 12.19 16.36 28.86
N PHE A 22 13.30 16.54 29.59
CA PHE A 22 13.40 16.17 30.99
C PHE A 22 12.42 16.92 31.88
N VAL A 23 12.34 18.25 31.75
CA VAL A 23 11.41 19.07 32.55
C VAL A 23 9.95 18.64 32.33
N ILE A 24 9.57 18.30 31.10
CA ILE A 24 8.21 17.81 30.80
C ILE A 24 7.93 16.49 31.53
N ILE A 25 8.83 15.52 31.44
CA ILE A 25 8.59 14.19 32.03
C ILE A 25 8.68 14.20 33.56
N ASP A 26 9.57 15.01 34.13
CA ASP A 26 9.67 15.25 35.58
C ASP A 26 8.35 15.83 36.11
N TYR A 27 7.78 16.83 35.42
CA TYR A 27 6.48 17.41 35.79
C TYR A 27 5.32 16.39 35.75
N LEU A 28 5.36 15.43 34.83
CA LEU A 28 4.34 14.36 34.76
C LEU A 28 4.43 13.37 35.92
N SER A 29 5.51 13.39 36.73
CA SER A 29 5.70 12.51 37.90
C SER A 29 5.58 11.02 37.56
N VAL A 30 6.04 10.61 36.36
CA VAL A 30 5.96 9.23 35.84
C VAL A 30 7.25 8.42 36.04
N GLY A 31 7.99 8.71 37.12
CA GLY A 31 9.25 8.01 37.46
C GLY A 31 10.53 8.73 37.00
N LEU A 32 10.47 10.01 36.65
CA LEU A 32 11.64 10.88 36.47
C LEU A 32 11.61 11.95 37.56
N HIS A 33 12.74 12.19 38.22
CA HIS A 33 12.86 13.27 39.20
C HIS A 33 14.21 13.96 39.13
N PHE A 34 14.18 15.30 39.28
CA PHE A 34 15.36 16.13 39.50
C PHE A 34 15.20 16.99 40.76
N ASP A 35 16.26 17.13 41.54
CA ASP A 35 16.28 18.00 42.74
C ASP A 35 16.03 19.48 42.37
N ASP A 36 16.56 19.90 41.21
CA ASP A 36 16.43 21.25 40.69
C ASP A 36 16.64 21.31 39.16
N TRP A 37 16.28 22.43 38.55
CA TRP A 37 16.36 22.61 37.09
C TRP A 37 17.80 22.66 36.56
N TYR A 38 18.78 23.09 37.36
CA TYR A 38 20.19 23.06 36.96
C TYR A 38 20.68 21.61 36.84
N THR A 39 20.23 20.74 37.75
CA THR A 39 20.54 19.30 37.68
C THR A 39 19.99 18.67 36.40
N ALA A 40 18.75 18.99 36.01
CA ALA A 40 18.18 18.56 34.73
C ALA A 40 18.98 19.08 33.52
N PHE A 41 19.44 20.32 33.56
CA PHE A 41 20.25 20.91 32.50
C PHE A 41 21.61 20.21 32.35
N ILE A 42 22.29 19.92 33.47
CA ILE A 42 23.55 19.17 33.49
C ILE A 42 23.34 17.74 33.00
N ALA A 43 22.30 17.05 33.48
CA ALA A 43 21.97 15.69 33.06
C ALA A 43 21.77 15.59 31.54
N ALA A 44 21.11 16.58 30.92
CA ALA A 44 20.91 16.60 29.47
C ALA A 44 22.25 16.67 28.71
N GLY A 45 23.21 17.44 29.24
CA GLY A 45 24.57 17.50 28.73
C GLY A 45 25.32 16.16 28.88
N VAL A 46 25.24 15.52 30.05
CA VAL A 46 25.85 14.21 30.33
C VAL A 46 25.30 13.13 29.39
N VAL A 47 23.98 13.07 29.22
CA VAL A 47 23.33 12.14 28.29
C VAL A 47 23.77 12.40 26.84
N GLY A 48 23.93 13.66 26.44
CA GLY A 48 24.50 14.02 25.15
C GLY A 48 25.92 13.48 24.96
N ILE A 49 26.76 13.56 25.99
CA ILE A 49 28.14 13.03 25.99
C ILE A 49 28.14 11.50 25.92
N LEU A 50 27.33 10.83 26.74
CA LEU A 50 27.20 9.36 26.74
C LEU A 50 26.78 8.86 25.36
N ASN A 51 25.79 9.51 24.75
CA ASN A 51 25.35 9.21 23.39
C ASN A 51 26.48 9.41 22.37
N ALA A 52 27.20 10.53 22.42
CA ALA A 52 28.30 10.79 21.50
C ALA A 52 29.44 9.76 21.63
N MET A 53 29.66 9.24 22.84
CA MET A 53 30.73 8.29 23.15
C MET A 53 30.34 6.84 22.83
N PHE A 54 29.19 6.39 23.33
CA PHE A 54 28.79 4.98 23.29
C PHE A 54 27.94 4.63 22.06
N TRP A 55 27.05 5.51 21.60
CA TRP A 55 26.12 5.19 20.51
C TRP A 55 26.82 4.67 19.24
N PRO A 56 27.94 5.25 18.76
CA PRO A 56 28.62 4.73 17.58
C PRO A 56 29.10 3.27 17.70
N VAL A 57 29.47 2.84 18.91
CA VAL A 57 29.92 1.48 19.19
C VAL A 57 28.71 0.57 19.34
N LEU A 58 27.72 1.00 20.12
CA LEU A 58 26.49 0.25 20.36
C LEU A 58 25.72 0.00 19.07
N THR A 59 25.56 0.99 18.20
CA THR A 59 24.91 0.80 16.89
C THR A 59 25.65 -0.23 16.06
N ARG A 60 27.00 -0.28 16.10
CA ARG A 60 27.76 -1.24 15.31
C ARG A 60 27.60 -2.69 15.80
N ILE A 61 27.50 -2.88 17.12
CA ILE A 61 27.42 -4.20 17.75
C ILE A 61 25.97 -4.70 17.77
N LEU A 62 25.03 -3.82 18.10
CA LEU A 62 23.62 -4.14 18.33
C LEU A 62 22.72 -3.84 17.13
N LEU A 63 23.27 -3.52 15.94
CA LEU A 63 22.46 -3.30 14.73
C LEU A 63 21.51 -4.46 14.44
N PRO A 64 21.96 -5.75 14.48
CA PRO A 64 21.05 -6.87 14.22
C PRO A 64 19.89 -6.91 15.23
N PHE A 65 20.16 -6.60 16.50
CA PHE A 65 19.15 -6.56 17.54
C PHE A 65 18.14 -5.41 17.31
N MET A 66 18.60 -4.21 16.96
CA MET A 66 17.73 -3.08 16.66
C MET A 66 16.87 -3.33 15.41
N VAL A 67 17.44 -3.92 14.35
CA VAL A 67 16.70 -4.27 13.13
C VAL A 67 15.67 -5.36 13.42
N PHE A 68 16.06 -6.43 14.12
CA PHE A 68 15.16 -7.55 14.48
C PHE A 68 13.97 -7.10 15.33
N THR A 69 14.19 -6.14 16.23
CA THR A 69 13.14 -5.60 17.11
C THR A 69 12.36 -4.44 16.48
N VAL A 70 12.52 -4.20 15.17
CA VAL A 70 11.89 -3.08 14.44
C VAL A 70 12.11 -1.74 15.17
N GLY A 71 13.31 -1.61 15.75
CA GLY A 71 13.82 -0.43 16.46
C GLY A 71 13.41 -0.28 17.92
N ILE A 72 12.59 -1.17 18.50
CA ILE A 72 12.35 -1.22 19.96
C ILE A 72 13.68 -1.33 20.72
N GLY A 73 14.63 -2.11 20.19
CA GLY A 73 15.98 -2.23 20.75
C GLY A 73 16.73 -0.89 20.84
N ALA A 74 16.46 0.06 19.94
CA ALA A 74 17.03 1.40 20.01
C ALA A 74 16.43 2.22 21.17
N LEU A 75 15.14 2.06 21.49
CA LEU A 75 14.54 2.68 22.67
C LEU A 75 15.10 2.10 23.96
N LEU A 76 15.24 0.77 24.03
CA LEU A 76 15.84 0.09 25.19
C LEU A 76 17.29 0.54 25.41
N LEU A 77 18.03 0.78 24.33
CA LEU A 77 19.39 1.29 24.42
C LEU A 77 19.44 2.73 24.92
N ASN A 78 18.52 3.59 24.47
CA ASN A 78 18.39 4.95 24.99
C ASN A 78 17.99 4.94 26.48
N ALA A 79 17.04 4.09 26.87
CA ALA A 79 16.65 3.87 28.26
C ALA A 79 17.86 3.47 29.12
N PHE A 80 18.69 2.53 28.63
CA PHE A 80 19.90 2.12 29.31
C PHE A 80 20.90 3.29 29.49
N LEU A 81 21.10 4.13 28.47
CA LEU A 81 21.98 5.28 28.57
C LEU A 81 21.46 6.37 29.52
N LEU A 82 20.13 6.54 29.61
CA LEU A 82 19.51 7.44 30.60
C LEU A 82 19.66 6.90 32.03
N TRP A 83 19.42 5.61 32.22
CA TRP A 83 19.64 4.95 33.50
C TRP A 83 21.11 5.08 33.94
N LEU A 84 22.06 4.84 33.04
CA LEU A 84 23.48 5.04 33.33
C LEU A 84 23.81 6.50 33.68
N ALA A 85 23.14 7.48 33.05
CA ALA A 85 23.31 8.88 33.39
C ALA A 85 22.79 9.23 34.79
N SER A 86 21.74 8.55 35.27
CA SER A 86 21.20 8.76 36.62
C SER A 86 22.18 8.31 37.71
N ASP A 87 22.99 7.27 37.44
CA ASP A 87 24.06 6.86 38.35
C ASP A 87 25.25 7.84 38.38
N LEU A 88 25.39 8.69 37.34
CA LEU A 88 26.51 9.63 37.20
C LEU A 88 26.20 11.05 37.70
N VAL A 89 24.93 11.42 37.80
CA VAL A 89 24.49 12.77 38.17
C VAL A 89 23.69 12.68 39.47
N ALA A 90 24.24 13.21 40.57
CA ALA A 90 23.52 13.31 41.82
C ALA A 90 22.28 14.20 41.67
N GLY A 91 21.17 13.82 42.31
CA GLY A 91 19.90 14.53 42.21
C GLY A 91 19.12 14.27 40.92
N PHE A 92 19.47 13.21 40.16
CA PHE A 92 18.73 12.72 39.00
C PHE A 92 18.35 11.25 39.23
N THR A 93 17.06 10.94 39.24
CA THR A 93 16.56 9.55 39.31
C THR A 93 15.61 9.25 38.18
N ILE A 94 15.72 8.06 37.58
CA ILE A 94 14.81 7.59 36.53
C ILE A 94 14.47 6.11 36.68
N GLU A 95 13.18 5.79 36.64
CA GLU A 95 12.67 4.43 36.78
C GLU A 95 11.35 4.22 36.03
N GLY A 96 10.95 2.95 35.87
CA GLY A 96 9.65 2.59 35.33
C GLY A 96 9.38 3.16 33.92
N PRO A 97 8.17 3.69 33.65
CA PRO A 97 7.79 4.21 32.33
C PRO A 97 8.65 5.37 31.83
N ALA A 98 9.24 6.17 32.72
CA ALA A 98 10.07 7.32 32.34
C ALA A 98 11.26 6.92 31.46
N LEU A 99 11.80 5.71 31.61
CA LEU A 99 12.91 5.20 30.80
C LEU A 99 12.61 5.19 29.30
N ILE A 100 11.35 4.99 28.91
CA ILE A 100 10.90 4.96 27.50
C ILE A 100 10.26 6.30 27.08
N LEU A 101 9.48 6.92 27.97
CA LEU A 101 8.80 8.18 27.67
C LEU A 101 9.79 9.34 27.51
N THR A 102 10.89 9.33 28.26
CA THR A 102 11.86 10.42 28.25
C THR A 102 12.59 10.59 26.91
N PRO A 103 13.17 9.54 26.30
CA PRO A 103 13.76 9.65 24.96
C PRO A 103 12.76 10.14 23.90
N ILE A 104 11.50 9.71 23.99
CA ILE A 104 10.43 10.11 23.06
C ILE A 104 10.11 11.60 23.24
N ALA A 105 9.93 12.06 24.49
CA ALA A 105 9.66 13.46 24.79
C ALA A 105 10.82 14.37 24.36
N MET A 106 12.06 14.00 24.66
CA MET A 106 13.25 14.73 24.20
C MET A 106 13.27 14.82 22.67
N ALA A 107 13.04 13.72 21.97
CA ALA A 107 13.02 13.69 20.51
C ALA A 107 11.89 14.54 19.91
N ALA A 108 10.70 14.52 20.52
CA ALA A 108 9.56 15.34 20.13
C ALA A 108 9.89 16.84 20.27
N VAL A 109 10.42 17.26 21.43
CA VAL A 109 10.79 18.66 21.67
C VAL A 109 11.91 19.08 20.72
N THR A 110 12.94 18.26 20.52
CA THR A 110 14.00 18.56 19.55
C THR A 110 13.44 18.72 18.13
N ALA A 111 12.52 17.86 17.70
CA ALA A 111 11.91 17.98 16.38
C ALA A 111 11.14 19.29 16.20
N VAL A 112 10.41 19.72 17.24
CA VAL A 112 9.70 21.01 17.24
C VAL A 112 10.67 22.19 17.20
N LEU A 113 11.72 22.17 18.03
CA LEU A 113 12.74 23.23 18.04
C LEU A 113 13.48 23.33 16.70
N SER A 114 13.87 22.20 16.11
CA SER A 114 14.51 22.17 14.78
C SER A 114 13.60 22.74 13.70
N ALA A 115 12.30 22.43 13.73
CA ALA A 115 11.33 22.95 12.78
C ALA A 115 11.15 24.47 12.89
N ILE A 116 11.05 25.01 14.11
CA ILE A 116 10.89 26.46 14.35
C ILE A 116 12.15 27.22 13.93
N LEU A 117 13.32 26.68 14.28
CA LEU A 117 14.60 27.35 14.03
C LEU A 117 15.11 27.12 12.59
N THR A 118 14.35 26.42 11.75
CA THR A 118 14.73 26.05 10.36
C THR A 118 16.15 25.47 10.30
N ILE A 119 16.51 24.65 11.30
CA ILE A 119 17.82 24.01 11.35
C ILE A 119 17.77 22.80 10.43
N ASP A 120 18.35 22.95 9.24
CA ASP A 120 18.63 21.89 8.26
C ASP A 120 19.52 20.75 8.85
N ASP A 121 18.88 19.85 9.60
CA ASP A 121 19.53 18.81 10.39
C ASP A 121 20.35 17.82 9.55
N ASP A 122 20.09 17.75 8.25
CA ASP A 122 20.63 16.72 7.36
C ASP A 122 22.08 17.03 6.92
N ALA A 123 22.44 18.29 6.66
CA ALA A 123 23.78 18.65 6.13
C ALA A 123 24.95 18.39 7.11
N THR A 124 24.69 18.41 8.42
CA THR A 124 25.71 18.11 9.45
C THR A 124 25.78 16.61 9.71
N TYR A 125 24.62 15.95 9.68
CA TYR A 125 24.49 14.50 9.74
C TYR A 125 25.28 13.84 8.60
N TYR A 126 25.02 14.23 7.35
CA TYR A 126 25.75 13.75 6.16
C TYR A 126 27.25 13.90 6.34
N ARG A 127 27.74 15.07 6.74
CA ARG A 127 29.18 15.31 6.94
C ARG A 127 29.82 14.43 8.02
N SER A 128 29.10 14.09 9.08
CA SER A 128 29.60 13.23 10.16
C SER A 128 29.66 11.75 9.76
N VAL A 129 28.67 11.28 9.01
CA VAL A 129 28.60 9.91 8.47
C VAL A 129 29.62 9.74 7.33
N ILE A 130 29.67 10.69 6.40
CA ILE A 130 30.64 10.73 5.29
C ILE A 130 32.08 10.79 5.79
N ARG A 131 32.37 11.49 6.90
CA ARG A 131 33.72 11.49 7.50
C ARG A 131 34.17 10.09 7.94
N LYS A 132 33.23 9.21 8.34
CA LYS A 132 33.54 7.82 8.71
C LYS A 132 33.79 6.95 7.48
N PHE A 133 33.08 7.17 6.37
CA PHE A 133 33.32 6.50 5.09
C PHE A 133 34.56 7.03 4.34
N LYS A 134 34.91 8.32 4.53
CA LYS A 134 36.10 8.97 3.95
C LYS A 134 37.45 8.43 4.42
N LYS A 135 37.50 7.63 5.50
CA LYS A 135 38.77 7.04 5.98
C LYS A 135 39.30 5.88 5.11
N GLY A 136 38.67 5.55 3.98
CA GLY A 136 39.36 4.85 2.90
C GLY A 136 38.49 4.43 1.70
N LYS A 137 38.93 4.83 0.49
CA LYS A 137 38.71 4.11 -0.78
C LYS A 137 37.29 4.06 -1.41
N ILE A 138 36.53 5.15 -1.46
CA ILE A 138 35.40 5.18 -2.43
C ILE A 138 35.96 5.67 -3.77
N LYS A 139 36.03 4.78 -4.76
CA LYS A 139 36.24 5.18 -6.16
C LYS A 139 34.96 5.91 -6.58
N PHE A 140 35.10 7.15 -7.03
CA PHE A 140 33.99 7.86 -7.65
C PHE A 140 33.66 7.14 -8.95
N ASP A 141 32.44 6.64 -9.06
CA ASP A 141 31.92 6.16 -10.32
C ASP A 141 31.35 7.37 -11.08
N GLU A 142 31.75 7.52 -12.34
CA GLU A 142 31.19 8.56 -13.21
C GLU A 142 29.81 8.15 -13.72
N LYS A 143 29.50 6.84 -13.73
CA LYS A 143 28.18 6.34 -14.12
C LYS A 143 27.12 6.86 -13.15
N PRO A 144 26.06 7.53 -13.62
CA PRO A 144 24.98 7.96 -12.74
C PRO A 144 24.18 6.76 -12.24
N GLY A 145 23.76 6.80 -10.98
CA GLY A 145 22.75 5.89 -10.44
C GLY A 145 21.34 6.47 -10.63
N VAL A 146 20.30 5.64 -10.49
CA VAL A 146 18.90 6.07 -10.61
C VAL A 146 18.11 5.63 -9.38
N VAL A 147 17.27 6.51 -8.85
CA VAL A 147 16.32 6.20 -7.79
C VAL A 147 14.91 6.53 -8.27
N PHE A 148 14.11 5.49 -8.47
CA PHE A 148 12.68 5.58 -8.72
C PHE A 148 11.94 5.70 -7.39
N LEU A 149 11.12 6.74 -7.27
CA LEU A 149 10.35 7.12 -6.09
C LEU A 149 8.87 7.05 -6.48
N GLU A 150 8.21 5.96 -6.13
CA GLU A 150 6.78 5.77 -6.35
C GLU A 150 5.98 6.39 -5.19
N ILE A 151 5.01 7.23 -5.54
CA ILE A 151 3.94 7.67 -4.64
C ILE A 151 2.74 6.80 -4.94
N ASP A 152 2.44 5.85 -4.07
CA ASP A 152 1.37 4.89 -4.29
C ASP A 152 0.01 5.62 -4.42
N GLY A 153 -0.78 5.26 -5.42
CA GLY A 153 -2.16 5.74 -5.61
C GLY A 153 -2.36 7.21 -6.03
N LEU A 154 -1.31 7.97 -6.37
CA LEU A 154 -1.44 9.40 -6.70
C LEU A 154 -1.70 9.67 -8.19
N ALA A 155 -2.92 10.13 -8.52
CA ALA A 155 -3.27 10.54 -9.87
C ALA A 155 -2.57 11.84 -10.31
N PHE A 156 -2.34 11.99 -11.62
CA PHE A 156 -1.69 13.16 -12.23
C PHE A 156 -2.41 14.48 -11.93
N ASN A 157 -3.74 14.49 -11.95
CA ASN A 157 -4.53 15.69 -11.65
C ASN A 157 -4.39 16.10 -10.18
N ILE A 158 -4.35 15.13 -9.26
CA ILE A 158 -4.13 15.41 -7.83
C ILE A 158 -2.72 15.93 -7.58
N LEU A 159 -1.70 15.37 -8.25
CA LEU A 159 -0.35 15.92 -8.23
C LEU A 159 -0.35 17.39 -8.68
N SER A 160 -1.03 17.68 -9.79
CA SER A 160 -1.10 19.04 -10.34
C SER A 160 -1.73 20.01 -9.33
N GLU A 161 -2.85 19.63 -8.71
CA GLU A 161 -3.46 20.40 -7.62
C GLU A 161 -2.53 20.56 -6.41
N ALA A 162 -1.79 19.51 -6.03
CA ALA A 162 -0.86 19.54 -4.90
C ALA A 162 0.32 20.50 -5.15
N LEU A 163 0.81 20.60 -6.39
CA LEU A 163 1.83 21.56 -6.80
C LEU A 163 1.29 23.00 -6.77
N GLU A 164 0.05 23.21 -7.23
CA GLU A 164 -0.62 24.51 -7.20
C GLU A 164 -0.84 25.02 -5.78
N LYS A 165 -1.38 24.16 -4.90
CA LYS A 165 -1.63 24.46 -3.48
C LYS A 165 -0.35 24.56 -2.63
N GLY A 166 0.82 24.32 -3.23
CA GLY A 166 2.11 24.39 -2.54
C GLY A 166 2.34 23.26 -1.53
N ALA A 167 1.63 22.13 -1.68
CA ALA A 167 1.85 20.94 -0.87
C ALA A 167 3.17 20.25 -1.23
N MET A 168 3.61 20.30 -2.49
CA MET A 168 4.83 19.65 -2.96
C MET A 168 5.87 20.63 -3.53
N PRO A 169 6.46 21.52 -2.68
CA PRO A 169 7.36 22.58 -3.13
C PRO A 169 8.67 22.10 -3.77
N THR A 170 9.19 20.93 -3.39
CA THR A 170 10.42 20.38 -3.97
C THR A 170 10.19 19.94 -5.40
N LEU A 171 9.14 19.16 -5.65
CA LEU A 171 8.77 18.76 -7.01
C LEU A 171 8.42 19.97 -7.87
N LYS A 172 7.69 20.94 -7.32
CA LYS A 172 7.38 22.20 -8.01
C LYS A 172 8.65 22.92 -8.46
N LYS A 173 9.62 23.06 -7.56
CA LYS A 173 10.92 23.67 -7.86
C LYS A 173 11.70 22.91 -8.94
N TRP A 174 11.62 21.58 -8.97
CA TRP A 174 12.27 20.78 -10.01
C TRP A 174 11.70 21.05 -11.41
N LEU A 175 10.38 21.21 -11.51
CA LEU A 175 9.68 21.56 -12.75
C LEU A 175 9.96 23.00 -13.16
N GLU A 176 9.84 23.96 -12.24
CA GLU A 176 10.07 25.40 -12.52
C GLU A 176 11.52 25.67 -12.97
N ASN A 177 12.51 24.95 -12.41
CA ASN A 177 13.91 25.07 -12.82
C ASN A 177 14.24 24.31 -14.13
N GLY A 178 13.27 23.61 -14.73
CA GLY A 178 13.47 22.82 -15.96
C GLY A 178 14.38 21.59 -15.79
N THR A 179 14.63 21.17 -14.55
CA THR A 179 15.46 19.99 -14.26
C THR A 179 14.73 18.69 -14.52
N HIS A 180 13.41 18.70 -14.40
CA HIS A 180 12.53 17.56 -14.63
C HIS A 180 11.36 17.97 -15.53
N ARG A 181 10.72 16.96 -16.14
CA ARG A 181 9.45 17.06 -16.85
C ARG A 181 8.48 16.07 -16.23
N VAL A 182 7.18 16.33 -16.35
CA VAL A 182 6.13 15.41 -15.92
C VAL A 182 5.24 15.09 -17.10
N MET A 183 4.79 13.84 -17.20
CA MET A 183 3.78 13.41 -18.16
C MET A 183 2.83 12.39 -17.52
N PRO A 184 1.54 12.38 -17.90
CA PRO A 184 0.62 11.32 -17.54
C PRO A 184 0.91 10.04 -18.35
N TRP A 185 0.43 8.91 -17.83
CA TRP A 185 0.33 7.64 -18.56
C TRP A 185 -0.97 6.93 -18.16
N GLU A 186 -1.41 5.96 -18.95
CA GLU A 186 -2.66 5.21 -18.67
C GLU A 186 -2.36 3.82 -18.13
N THR A 187 -2.99 3.42 -17.03
CA THR A 187 -2.81 2.08 -16.44
C THR A 187 -3.44 0.98 -17.29
N ASP A 188 -2.96 -0.25 -17.11
CA ASP A 188 -3.74 -1.43 -17.50
C ASP A 188 -5.01 -1.57 -16.61
N LEU A 189 -5.95 -2.41 -17.03
CA LEU A 189 -6.89 -3.04 -16.10
C LEU A 189 -6.25 -4.31 -15.52
N SER A 190 -6.22 -4.51 -14.19
CA SER A 190 -6.69 -3.62 -13.11
C SER A 190 -5.71 -2.48 -12.75
N SER A 191 -6.24 -1.33 -12.36
CA SER A 191 -5.50 -0.12 -11.92
C SER A 191 -5.08 -0.21 -10.44
N GLN A 192 -4.05 -1.00 -10.15
CA GLN A 192 -3.66 -1.32 -8.76
C GLN A 192 -2.17 -1.64 -8.60
N THR A 193 -1.66 -1.53 -7.37
CA THR A 193 -0.24 -1.77 -7.05
C THR A 193 0.27 -3.12 -7.52
N GLY A 194 -0.50 -4.20 -7.33
CA GLY A 194 -0.13 -5.54 -7.75
C GLY A 194 0.12 -5.68 -9.24
N ALA A 195 -0.83 -5.23 -10.06
CA ALA A 195 -0.71 -5.32 -11.51
C ALA A 195 0.27 -4.28 -12.07
N SER A 196 0.29 -3.07 -11.50
CA SER A 196 1.19 -1.99 -11.94
C SER A 196 2.63 -2.29 -11.60
N GLN A 197 2.98 -2.66 -10.37
CA GLN A 197 4.38 -2.99 -10.02
C GLN A 197 4.88 -4.22 -10.76
N ALA A 198 4.04 -5.25 -10.98
CA ALA A 198 4.43 -6.41 -11.79
C ALA A 198 4.85 -5.97 -13.21
N GLY A 199 4.06 -5.09 -13.84
CA GLY A 199 4.35 -4.54 -15.16
C GLY A 199 5.56 -3.61 -15.16
N ILE A 200 5.68 -2.69 -14.19
CA ILE A 200 6.76 -1.70 -14.10
C ILE A 200 8.10 -2.34 -13.74
N LEU A 201 8.13 -3.33 -12.84
CA LEU A 201 9.36 -3.92 -12.33
C LEU A 201 9.83 -5.13 -13.13
N HIS A 202 8.92 -5.94 -13.68
CA HIS A 202 9.27 -7.16 -14.43
C HIS A 202 8.87 -7.10 -15.90
N GLY A 203 8.18 -6.07 -16.37
CA GLY A 203 7.67 -6.01 -17.73
C GLY A 203 6.58 -7.04 -18.01
N ASN A 204 5.95 -7.58 -16.97
CA ASN A 204 4.96 -8.65 -17.10
C ASN A 204 3.96 -8.60 -15.94
N ASN A 205 2.71 -8.28 -16.27
CA ASN A 205 1.56 -8.34 -15.37
C ASN A 205 0.45 -9.24 -15.93
N HIS A 206 0.81 -10.22 -16.76
CA HIS A 206 -0.12 -11.18 -17.33
C HIS A 206 -0.71 -12.09 -16.24
N ASN A 207 -2.01 -12.43 -16.35
CA ASN A 207 -2.74 -13.25 -15.38
C ASN A 207 -2.84 -12.65 -13.97
N ILE A 208 -2.77 -11.32 -13.83
CA ILE A 208 -3.08 -10.60 -12.58
C ILE A 208 -4.32 -9.72 -12.86
N PRO A 209 -5.54 -10.27 -12.79
CA PRO A 209 -6.76 -9.57 -13.21
C PRO A 209 -7.26 -8.51 -12.23
N ALA A 210 -6.91 -8.63 -10.93
CA ALA A 210 -7.36 -7.77 -9.84
C ALA A 210 -6.50 -7.99 -8.59
N PHE A 211 -6.78 -7.31 -7.48
CA PHE A 211 -5.94 -7.30 -6.27
C PHE A 211 -5.95 -8.68 -5.62
N ARG A 212 -7.12 -9.30 -5.72
CA ARG A 212 -7.40 -10.67 -5.34
C ARG A 212 -8.18 -11.35 -6.45
N TRP A 213 -7.92 -12.65 -6.65
CA TRP A 213 -8.59 -13.45 -7.68
C TRP A 213 -8.66 -14.92 -7.27
N VAL A 214 -9.50 -15.70 -7.95
CA VAL A 214 -9.64 -17.14 -7.69
C VAL A 214 -8.89 -17.96 -8.74
N GLU A 215 -8.07 -18.90 -8.28
CA GLU A 215 -7.52 -19.98 -9.11
C GLU A 215 -8.39 -21.23 -8.96
N LYS A 216 -9.40 -21.37 -9.83
CA LYS A 216 -10.41 -22.44 -9.79
C LYS A 216 -9.78 -23.84 -9.91
N ASP A 217 -8.72 -23.96 -10.72
CA ASP A 217 -7.92 -25.18 -10.89
C ASP A 217 -7.12 -25.59 -9.63
N LYS A 218 -6.98 -24.68 -8.65
CA LYS A 218 -6.25 -24.91 -7.41
C LYS A 218 -7.17 -24.95 -6.19
N ASN A 219 -8.30 -25.65 -6.33
CA ASN A 219 -9.29 -25.82 -5.27
C ASN A 219 -9.85 -24.48 -4.78
N ASN A 220 -10.21 -23.60 -5.72
CA ASN A 220 -10.75 -22.27 -5.46
C ASN A 220 -9.85 -21.43 -4.53
N LYS A 221 -8.53 -21.53 -4.72
CA LYS A 221 -7.58 -20.74 -3.93
C LYS A 221 -7.76 -19.26 -4.30
N ILE A 222 -8.04 -18.44 -3.29
CA ILE A 222 -7.99 -16.99 -3.42
C ILE A 222 -6.51 -16.58 -3.34
N MET A 223 -6.01 -15.97 -4.40
CA MET A 223 -4.70 -15.34 -4.46
C MET A 223 -4.84 -13.87 -4.13
N VAL A 224 -3.90 -13.32 -3.36
CA VAL A 224 -3.85 -11.88 -3.05
C VAL A 224 -2.47 -11.32 -3.38
N SER A 225 -2.41 -10.18 -4.08
CA SER A 225 -1.15 -9.54 -4.47
C SER A 225 -0.21 -9.30 -3.28
N THR A 226 -0.76 -8.95 -2.12
CA THR A 226 -0.04 -8.73 -0.85
C THR A 226 -0.14 -9.92 0.12
N GLY A 227 -0.37 -11.15 -0.35
CA GLY A 227 -0.35 -12.32 0.53
C GLY A 227 1.09 -12.80 0.80
N LEU A 228 1.50 -13.01 2.06
CA LEU A 228 2.87 -13.45 2.39
C LEU A 228 3.23 -14.80 1.75
N ALA A 229 2.22 -15.65 1.52
CA ALA A 229 2.36 -16.91 0.79
C ALA A 229 2.20 -16.77 -0.73
N ASP A 230 1.55 -15.71 -1.20
CA ASP A 230 1.11 -15.56 -2.58
C ASP A 230 2.06 -14.67 -3.39
N ALA A 231 2.50 -13.53 -2.84
CA ALA A 231 3.42 -12.60 -3.50
C ALA A 231 4.70 -13.29 -4.02
N PRO A 232 5.37 -14.21 -3.28
CA PRO A 232 6.52 -14.95 -3.82
C PRO A 232 6.16 -15.88 -5.00
N VAL A 233 4.95 -16.44 -4.98
CA VAL A 233 4.44 -17.31 -6.06
C VAL A 233 4.11 -16.48 -7.30
N ILE A 234 3.53 -15.29 -7.11
CA ILE A 234 3.23 -14.34 -8.17
C ILE A 234 4.53 -13.86 -8.82
N GLU A 235 5.51 -13.38 -8.03
CA GLU A 235 6.79 -12.91 -8.53
C GLU A 235 7.51 -13.97 -9.38
N LYS A 236 7.51 -15.23 -8.92
CA LYS A 236 8.12 -16.34 -9.66
C LYS A 236 7.49 -16.57 -11.04
N ARG A 237 6.21 -16.21 -11.23
CA ARG A 237 5.50 -16.37 -12.52
C ARG A 237 5.77 -15.22 -13.49
N ILE A 238 5.99 -14.01 -12.97
CA ILE A 238 6.19 -12.81 -13.78
C ILE A 238 7.66 -12.50 -14.08
N SER A 239 8.58 -12.93 -13.21
CA SER A 239 10.02 -12.70 -13.37
C SER A 239 10.64 -13.58 -14.46
N ASP A 240 11.47 -12.97 -15.29
CA ASP A 240 12.39 -13.62 -16.23
C ASP A 240 13.85 -13.56 -15.76
N GLY A 241 14.10 -13.04 -14.56
CA GLY A 241 15.43 -12.78 -14.00
C GLY A 241 16.12 -11.53 -14.52
N ASN A 242 15.49 -10.77 -15.42
CA ASN A 242 16.02 -9.56 -16.04
C ASN A 242 15.18 -8.32 -15.75
N GLY A 243 14.45 -8.30 -14.62
CA GLY A 243 13.65 -7.16 -14.17
C GLY A 243 14.42 -5.85 -14.07
N LEU A 244 13.70 -4.76 -13.77
CA LEU A 244 14.20 -3.39 -13.78
C LEU A 244 15.42 -3.21 -12.86
N LEU A 245 15.52 -4.03 -11.81
CA LEU A 245 16.52 -3.95 -10.74
C LEU A 245 17.53 -5.11 -10.75
N ALA A 246 17.56 -5.93 -11.81
CA ALA A 246 18.43 -7.10 -11.90
C ALA A 246 19.94 -6.78 -11.79
N CYS A 247 20.37 -5.58 -12.23
CA CYS A 247 21.77 -5.18 -12.26
C CYS A 247 22.13 -4.29 -11.07
N HIS A 248 22.70 -4.87 -10.01
CA HIS A 248 23.06 -4.18 -8.75
C HIS A 248 21.94 -3.27 -8.21
N GLY A 249 20.70 -3.73 -8.34
CA GLY A 249 19.54 -2.97 -7.94
C GLY A 249 19.09 -3.20 -6.50
N ALA A 250 18.31 -2.25 -6.00
CA ALA A 250 17.73 -2.24 -4.65
C ALA A 250 16.21 -2.09 -4.71
N SER A 251 15.48 -3.01 -4.07
CA SER A 251 14.03 -2.90 -3.85
C SER A 251 13.76 -2.47 -2.41
N ARG A 252 12.92 -1.44 -2.21
CA ARG A 252 12.68 -0.80 -0.91
C ARG A 252 11.18 -0.55 -0.69
N THR A 253 10.55 -1.32 0.19
CA THR A 253 9.10 -1.18 0.52
C THR A 253 8.16 -1.51 -0.65
N ASN A 254 8.63 -2.30 -1.62
CA ASN A 254 7.86 -2.65 -2.80
C ASN A 254 7.10 -3.97 -2.60
N LEU A 255 6.12 -4.25 -3.46
CA LEU A 255 5.46 -5.55 -3.49
C LEU A 255 6.38 -6.63 -4.09
N PHE A 256 7.04 -6.30 -5.21
CA PHE A 256 7.94 -7.21 -5.94
C PHE A 256 9.38 -6.69 -5.94
N SER A 257 10.34 -7.59 -6.16
CA SER A 257 11.76 -7.25 -6.09
C SER A 257 12.29 -6.60 -7.35
N GLY A 258 11.64 -6.76 -8.51
CA GLY A 258 12.21 -6.34 -9.80
C GLY A 258 13.53 -7.05 -10.11
N ASP A 259 13.72 -8.24 -9.54
CA ASP A 259 14.95 -9.05 -9.56
C ASP A 259 16.16 -8.41 -8.82
N ALA A 260 15.89 -7.51 -7.87
CA ALA A 260 16.93 -6.89 -7.04
C ALA A 260 17.66 -7.90 -6.15
N GLY A 261 18.98 -7.76 -6.07
CA GLY A 261 19.82 -8.54 -5.14
C GLY A 261 19.76 -8.03 -3.69
N ASP A 262 19.42 -6.76 -3.49
CA ASP A 262 19.27 -6.12 -2.17
C ASP A 262 17.80 -5.71 -1.97
N VAL A 263 17.14 -6.27 -0.96
CA VAL A 263 15.70 -6.10 -0.71
C VAL A 263 15.43 -5.75 0.75
N ILE A 264 14.66 -4.70 1.00
CA ILE A 264 14.26 -4.26 2.34
C ILE A 264 12.78 -3.94 2.32
N PHE A 265 11.99 -4.54 3.21
CA PHE A 265 10.52 -4.45 3.22
C PHE A 265 9.86 -4.82 1.88
N THR A 266 10.51 -5.67 1.07
CA THR A 266 9.93 -6.16 -0.20
C THR A 266 9.04 -7.37 0.06
N TYR A 267 7.74 -7.25 -0.20
CA TYR A 267 6.72 -8.19 0.28
C TYR A 267 6.95 -9.63 -0.19
N SER A 268 7.23 -9.82 -1.48
CA SER A 268 7.50 -11.12 -2.10
C SER A 268 8.77 -11.82 -1.60
N GLN A 269 9.64 -11.10 -0.89
CA GLN A 269 10.92 -11.61 -0.36
C GLN A 269 10.96 -11.61 1.17
N LEU A 270 9.88 -11.24 1.87
CA LEU A 270 9.84 -11.12 3.34
C LEU A 270 10.15 -12.44 4.09
N LYS A 271 10.00 -13.59 3.42
CA LYS A 271 10.35 -14.90 4.01
C LYS A 271 11.85 -15.13 4.14
N ASP A 272 12.68 -14.43 3.36
CA ASP A 272 14.14 -14.52 3.43
C ASP A 272 14.70 -13.44 4.38
N LEU A 273 14.58 -13.70 5.69
CA LEU A 273 15.04 -12.79 6.75
C LEU A 273 16.53 -12.44 6.66
N GLY A 274 17.35 -13.27 5.97
CA GLY A 274 18.76 -12.99 5.74
C GLY A 274 18.99 -11.80 4.82
N ARG A 275 18.07 -11.56 3.87
CA ARG A 275 18.14 -10.43 2.93
C ARG A 275 17.66 -9.11 3.52
N PHE A 276 16.85 -9.17 4.58
CA PHE A 276 16.33 -7.98 5.28
C PHE A 276 17.44 -7.15 5.95
N TYR A 277 18.58 -7.77 6.29
CA TYR A 277 19.70 -7.11 6.93
C TYR A 277 20.66 -6.49 5.90
N SER A 278 20.50 -5.19 5.65
CA SER A 278 21.43 -4.38 4.85
C SER A 278 22.27 -3.43 5.72
N ARG A 279 23.45 -3.04 5.21
CA ARG A 279 24.26 -1.96 5.81
C ARG A 279 23.53 -0.61 5.81
N ALA A 280 22.51 -0.45 4.96
CA ALA A 280 21.68 0.74 4.93
C ALA A 280 20.97 1.01 6.27
N TRP A 281 20.65 -0.04 7.05
CA TRP A 281 20.07 0.10 8.39
C TRP A 281 20.95 0.86 9.38
N TYR A 282 22.28 0.82 9.18
CA TYR A 282 23.19 1.60 10.02
C TYR A 282 22.87 3.09 9.95
N TYR A 283 22.37 3.59 8.80
CA TYR A 283 21.99 5.00 8.65
C TYR A 283 20.71 5.33 9.43
N VAL A 284 19.74 4.42 9.50
CA VAL A 284 18.52 4.59 10.31
C VAL A 284 18.87 4.74 11.79
N TYR A 285 19.77 3.90 12.30
CA TYR A 285 20.16 3.86 13.72
C TYR A 285 21.44 4.62 14.04
N SER A 286 21.94 5.44 13.11
CA SER A 286 23.18 6.19 13.27
C SER A 286 23.09 7.31 14.31
N TYR A 287 21.87 7.80 14.56
CA TYR A 287 21.59 8.86 15.52
C TYR A 287 20.65 8.36 16.64
N PRO A 288 21.01 8.57 17.93
CA PRO A 288 20.31 7.99 19.08
C PRO A 288 18.83 8.32 19.15
N SER A 289 18.45 9.56 18.86
CA SER A 289 17.05 9.98 18.95
C SER A 289 16.28 9.80 17.64
N ASN A 290 16.87 9.26 16.56
CA ASN A 290 16.14 9.13 15.30
C ASN A 290 14.94 8.20 15.43
N PHE A 291 15.11 7.05 16.08
CA PHE A 291 13.99 6.13 16.30
C PHE A 291 12.94 6.74 17.26
N ALA A 292 13.37 7.36 18.35
CA ALA A 292 12.47 8.06 19.27
C ALA A 292 11.69 9.20 18.57
N ARG A 293 12.31 9.90 17.62
CA ARG A 293 11.66 10.90 16.77
C ARG A 293 10.61 10.27 15.85
N ILE A 294 10.92 9.13 15.23
CA ILE A 294 9.95 8.41 14.41
C ILE A 294 8.74 7.99 15.25
N VAL A 295 8.96 7.48 16.47
CA VAL A 295 7.88 7.15 17.41
C VAL A 295 7.07 8.38 17.80
N ALA A 296 7.72 9.52 18.09
CA ALA A 296 7.01 10.76 18.39
C ALA A 296 6.15 11.25 17.21
N LEU A 297 6.68 11.21 15.98
CA LEU A 297 5.94 11.56 14.76
C LEU A 297 4.80 10.57 14.48
N PHE A 298 5.01 9.29 14.76
CA PHE A 298 3.99 8.25 14.63
C PHE A 298 2.83 8.52 15.58
N LEU A 299 3.11 8.78 16.86
CA LEU A 299 2.08 9.12 17.85
C LEU A 299 1.37 10.43 17.49
N TRP A 300 2.09 11.40 16.93
CA TRP A 300 1.49 12.63 16.44
C TRP A 300 0.52 12.37 15.27
N ASP A 301 0.87 11.50 14.32
CA ASP A 301 -0.02 11.16 13.19
C ASP A 301 -1.26 10.37 13.65
N VAL A 302 -1.12 9.51 14.67
CA VAL A 302 -2.27 8.87 15.34
C VAL A 302 -3.23 9.93 15.90
N LEU A 303 -2.70 10.93 16.61
CA LEU A 303 -3.53 12.02 17.15
C LEU A 303 -4.15 12.88 16.04
N LEU A 304 -3.43 13.11 14.94
CA LEU A 304 -3.96 13.84 13.78
C LEU A 304 -5.13 13.10 13.14
N ASP A 305 -5.05 11.79 12.97
CA ASP A 305 -6.19 11.02 12.43
C ASP A 305 -7.40 11.06 13.37
N LEU A 306 -7.20 10.90 14.68
CA LEU A 306 -8.29 11.01 15.65
C LEU A 306 -8.94 12.41 15.60
N ALA A 307 -8.14 13.46 15.50
CA ALA A 307 -8.64 14.83 15.33
C ALA A 307 -9.37 14.99 13.99
N SER A 308 -8.85 14.42 12.91
CA SER A 308 -9.47 14.42 11.59
C SER A 308 -10.84 13.73 11.61
N GLN A 309 -10.95 12.56 12.24
CA GLN A 309 -12.23 11.86 12.43
C GLN A 309 -13.27 12.74 13.14
N ILE A 310 -12.85 13.48 14.18
CA ILE A 310 -13.72 14.45 14.86
C ILE A 310 -14.12 15.59 13.92
N VAL A 311 -13.19 16.14 13.15
CA VAL A 311 -13.47 17.21 12.18
C VAL A 311 -14.45 16.73 11.11
N HIS A 312 -14.26 15.53 10.56
CA HIS A 312 -15.16 14.91 9.58
C HIS A 312 -16.56 14.73 10.17
N TRP A 313 -16.66 14.36 11.45
CA TRP A 313 -17.92 14.25 12.17
C TRP A 313 -18.61 15.61 12.34
N ILE A 314 -17.91 16.61 12.89
CA ILE A 314 -18.47 17.95 13.16
C ILE A 314 -18.86 18.67 11.86
N LYS A 315 -18.01 18.61 10.83
CA LYS A 315 -18.25 19.29 9.55
C LYS A 315 -19.14 18.50 8.59
N ASN A 316 -19.56 17.28 8.98
CA ASN A 316 -20.32 16.36 8.14
C ASN A 316 -19.71 16.17 6.73
N ILE A 317 -18.40 15.90 6.68
CA ILE A 317 -17.70 15.61 5.42
C ILE A 317 -18.19 14.25 4.93
N GLN A 318 -18.63 14.20 3.67
CA GLN A 318 -19.13 13.00 2.98
C GLN A 318 -18.45 12.88 1.60
N PRO A 319 -18.22 11.66 1.09
CA PRO A 319 -18.52 10.37 1.73
C PRO A 319 -17.55 10.06 2.88
N ARG A 320 -17.97 9.23 3.83
CA ARG A 320 -17.18 8.93 5.04
C ARG A 320 -17.36 7.50 5.51
N ILE A 321 -16.26 6.77 5.65
CA ILE A 321 -16.21 5.44 6.24
C ILE A 321 -15.84 5.48 7.72
N LYS A 322 -16.10 4.38 8.43
CA LYS A 322 -15.68 4.22 9.84
C LYS A 322 -14.23 3.77 9.86
N ARG A 323 -13.34 4.58 10.46
CA ARG A 323 -11.92 4.25 10.62
C ARG A 323 -11.62 3.47 11.91
N GLY A 324 -12.43 3.66 12.96
CA GLY A 324 -12.23 2.95 14.23
C GLY A 324 -10.96 3.39 14.99
N LEU A 325 -10.57 2.61 16.01
CA LEU A 325 -9.46 2.95 16.92
C LEU A 325 -8.11 2.35 16.50
N ILE A 326 -8.11 1.31 15.66
CA ILE A 326 -6.90 0.62 15.22
C ILE A 326 -6.29 1.32 14.00
N TYR A 327 -7.13 1.78 13.06
CA TYR A 327 -6.69 2.46 11.84
C TYR A 327 -5.67 3.59 12.03
N PRO A 328 -5.80 4.51 13.02
CA PRO A 328 -4.79 5.54 13.25
C PRO A 328 -3.36 5.00 13.36
N PHE A 329 -3.18 3.82 13.94
CA PHE A 329 -1.88 3.16 14.08
C PHE A 329 -1.39 2.53 12.77
N VAL A 330 -2.29 1.95 11.98
CA VAL A 330 -1.99 1.41 10.64
C VAL A 330 -1.56 2.55 9.72
N ARG A 331 -2.36 3.63 9.67
CA ARG A 331 -2.04 4.88 8.96
C ARG A 331 -0.68 5.42 9.37
N ALA A 332 -0.40 5.58 10.66
CA ALA A 332 0.89 6.08 11.12
C ALA A 332 2.06 5.13 10.77
N GLY A 333 1.82 3.82 10.72
CA GLY A 333 2.77 2.81 10.27
C GLY A 333 3.19 3.04 8.82
N ALA A 334 2.21 3.14 7.92
CA ALA A 334 2.45 3.37 6.50
C ALA A 334 2.98 4.79 6.21
N ASN A 335 2.31 5.82 6.74
CA ASN A 335 2.56 7.22 6.43
C ASN A 335 3.79 7.79 7.15
N VAL A 336 4.12 7.35 8.37
CA VAL A 336 5.25 7.89 9.13
C VAL A 336 6.39 6.90 9.22
N PHE A 337 6.15 5.72 9.82
CA PHE A 337 7.23 4.80 10.14
C PHE A 337 7.96 4.32 8.88
N LEU A 338 7.23 3.73 7.93
CA LEU A 338 7.82 3.27 6.67
C LEU A 338 8.46 4.42 5.90
N ARG A 339 7.75 5.54 5.72
CA ARG A 339 8.29 6.72 5.02
C ARG A 339 9.65 7.14 5.59
N GLU A 340 9.76 7.34 6.90
CA GLU A 340 10.98 7.84 7.54
C GLU A 340 12.13 6.83 7.45
N VAL A 341 11.84 5.54 7.68
CA VAL A 341 12.85 4.47 7.61
C VAL A 341 13.34 4.31 6.17
N THR A 342 12.42 4.24 5.21
CA THR A 342 12.72 4.04 3.80
C THR A 342 13.54 5.20 3.23
N THR A 343 13.17 6.45 3.53
CA THR A 343 13.99 7.60 3.12
C THR A 343 15.41 7.53 3.70
N ALA A 344 15.55 7.16 4.98
CA ALA A 344 16.87 7.04 5.61
C ALA A 344 17.72 5.91 5.00
N VAL A 345 17.09 4.80 4.63
CA VAL A 345 17.73 3.68 3.92
C VAL A 345 18.21 4.10 2.54
N VAL A 346 17.37 4.77 1.74
CA VAL A 346 17.72 5.22 0.38
C VAL A 346 18.83 6.27 0.40
N ILE A 347 18.80 7.20 1.36
CA ILE A 347 19.92 8.11 1.63
C ILE A 347 21.20 7.30 1.89
N GLY A 348 21.12 6.24 2.67
CA GLY A 348 22.24 5.33 2.95
C GLY A 348 22.78 4.67 1.68
N ASP A 349 21.89 4.17 0.82
CA ASP A 349 22.23 3.57 -0.47
C ASP A 349 22.94 4.58 -1.38
N MET A 350 22.43 5.81 -1.48
CA MET A 350 23.02 6.90 -2.26
C MET A 350 24.42 7.28 -1.76
N LEU A 351 24.61 7.32 -0.43
CA LEU A 351 25.90 7.68 0.18
C LEU A 351 26.92 6.55 0.11
N ASP A 352 26.49 5.29 0.12
CA ASP A 352 27.38 4.12 -0.10
C ASP A 352 27.77 3.99 -1.59
N GLY A 353 26.91 4.43 -2.51
CA GLY A 353 27.21 4.55 -3.94
C GLY A 353 27.26 3.24 -4.72
N LYS A 354 26.94 2.11 -4.07
CA LYS A 354 27.04 0.77 -4.66
C LYS A 354 25.82 0.37 -5.49
N ILE A 355 24.67 0.96 -5.21
CA ILE A 355 23.43 0.66 -5.91
C ILE A 355 23.38 1.50 -7.20
N ASP A 356 23.24 0.79 -8.32
CA ASP A 356 23.09 1.39 -9.65
C ASP A 356 21.66 1.91 -9.86
N VAL A 357 20.67 1.13 -9.41
CA VAL A 357 19.25 1.46 -9.56
C VAL A 357 18.48 1.07 -8.29
N ALA A 358 17.63 1.96 -7.78
CA ALA A 358 16.73 1.67 -6.68
C ALA A 358 15.29 1.96 -7.08
N TYR A 359 14.35 1.15 -6.61
CA TYR A 359 12.92 1.42 -6.67
C TYR A 359 12.34 1.44 -5.28
N VAL A 360 11.53 2.45 -5.00
CA VAL A 360 11.08 2.77 -3.65
C VAL A 360 9.61 3.17 -3.68
N THR A 361 8.76 2.46 -2.96
CA THR A 361 7.34 2.81 -2.82
C THR A 361 7.06 3.53 -1.49
N TYR A 362 6.33 4.64 -1.56
CA TYR A 362 5.78 5.35 -0.41
C TYR A 362 4.25 5.17 -0.34
N LEU A 363 3.81 4.29 0.56
CA LEU A 363 2.42 3.82 0.72
C LEU A 363 1.46 4.84 1.39
N GLY A 364 2.01 5.89 1.99
CA GLY A 364 1.26 6.73 2.94
C GLY A 364 0.09 7.51 2.32
N TYR A 365 0.19 7.93 1.06
CA TYR A 365 -0.88 8.67 0.39
C TYR A 365 -2.06 7.76 0.08
N ASP A 366 -1.81 6.60 -0.54
CA ASP A 366 -2.81 5.60 -0.91
C ASP A 366 -3.67 5.17 0.30
N GLU A 367 -3.01 4.78 1.39
CA GLU A 367 -3.65 4.35 2.65
C GLU A 367 -4.58 5.43 3.25
N ILE A 368 -4.18 6.71 3.16
CA ILE A 368 -4.94 7.84 3.69
C ILE A 368 -6.09 8.20 2.75
N ALA A 369 -5.84 8.22 1.44
CA ALA A 369 -6.81 8.59 0.42
C ALA A 369 -7.98 7.60 0.37
N HIS A 370 -7.72 6.31 0.60
CA HIS A 370 -8.75 5.29 0.76
C HIS A 370 -9.77 5.60 1.87
N HIS A 371 -9.30 6.15 3.00
CA HIS A 371 -10.13 6.35 4.19
C HIS A 371 -10.67 7.77 4.37
N SER A 372 -10.00 8.74 3.74
CA SER A 372 -10.30 10.18 3.91
C SER A 372 -10.82 10.81 2.63
N GLY A 373 -10.50 10.22 1.47
CA GLY A 373 -10.75 10.78 0.16
C GLY A 373 -9.48 11.42 -0.45
N THR A 374 -9.41 11.40 -1.78
CA THR A 374 -8.21 11.80 -2.55
C THR A 374 -7.86 13.29 -2.44
N ARG A 375 -8.85 14.13 -2.11
CA ARG A 375 -8.72 15.59 -1.98
C ARG A 375 -8.82 16.09 -0.54
N ASP A 376 -8.82 15.18 0.43
CA ASP A 376 -8.93 15.56 1.83
C ASP A 376 -7.66 16.28 2.33
N TRP A 377 -7.82 17.07 3.40
CA TRP A 377 -6.70 17.71 4.06
C TRP A 377 -5.64 16.69 4.51
N ASP A 378 -6.06 15.52 5.00
CA ASP A 378 -5.15 14.45 5.42
C ASP A 378 -4.27 13.96 4.27
N ALA A 379 -4.85 13.75 3.09
CA ALA A 379 -4.13 13.29 1.90
C ALA A 379 -3.10 14.33 1.44
N PHE A 380 -3.49 15.61 1.37
CA PHE A 380 -2.58 16.71 1.00
C PHE A 380 -1.51 16.96 2.07
N HIS A 381 -1.82 16.73 3.35
CA HIS A 381 -0.83 16.78 4.43
C HIS A 381 0.23 15.67 4.27
N ALA A 382 -0.19 14.46 3.92
CA ALA A 382 0.72 13.34 3.66
C ALA A 382 1.68 13.66 2.51
N LEU A 383 1.17 14.21 1.39
CA LEU A 383 2.00 14.66 0.26
C LEU A 383 3.02 15.72 0.68
N LYS A 384 2.62 16.67 1.53
CA LYS A 384 3.54 17.68 2.06
C LYS A 384 4.68 17.09 2.87
N LYS A 385 4.38 16.10 3.71
CA LYS A 385 5.41 15.40 4.49
C LYS A 385 6.27 14.48 3.64
N LEU A 386 5.73 13.95 2.54
CA LEU A 386 6.48 13.16 1.56
C LEU A 386 7.43 14.03 0.73
N ASP A 387 6.99 15.21 0.27
CA ASP A 387 7.85 16.15 -0.46
C ASP A 387 9.04 16.62 0.38
N MET A 388 8.85 16.75 1.71
CA MET A 388 9.98 16.96 2.63
C MET A 388 11.02 15.83 2.54
N GLN A 389 10.64 14.58 2.34
CA GLN A 389 11.60 13.48 2.16
C GLN A 389 12.29 13.54 0.81
N PHE A 390 11.59 13.94 -0.25
CA PHE A 390 12.20 14.18 -1.56
C PHE A 390 13.23 15.30 -1.50
N HIS A 391 12.99 16.35 -0.70
CA HIS A 391 14.00 17.37 -0.42
C HIS A 391 15.27 16.79 0.21
N ARG A 392 15.12 15.87 1.18
CA ARG A 392 16.24 15.21 1.86
C ARG A 392 17.07 14.36 0.90
N LEU A 393 16.40 13.63 0.01
CA LEU A 393 17.03 12.85 -1.06
C LEU A 393 17.76 13.74 -2.07
N ASP A 394 17.16 14.85 -2.51
CA ASP A 394 17.81 15.81 -3.39
C ASP A 394 19.08 16.39 -2.77
N ASN A 395 19.02 16.72 -1.48
CA ASN A 395 20.17 17.19 -0.73
C ASN A 395 21.26 16.12 -0.59
N ALA A 396 20.90 14.84 -0.43
CA ALA A 396 21.86 13.74 -0.35
C ALA A 396 22.70 13.59 -1.63
N ARG A 397 22.17 13.96 -2.80
CA ARG A 397 22.90 13.93 -4.09
C ARG A 397 24.20 14.75 -4.05
N LYS A 398 24.20 15.90 -3.34
CA LYS A 398 25.38 16.79 -3.19
C LYS A 398 26.56 16.11 -2.48
N TYR A 399 26.27 15.04 -1.76
CA TYR A 399 27.19 14.37 -0.87
C TYR A 399 27.52 12.94 -1.31
N SER A 400 26.83 12.43 -2.32
CA SER A 400 26.96 11.08 -2.84
C SER A 400 28.28 10.92 -3.63
N PRO A 401 28.91 9.74 -3.61
CA PRO A 401 30.17 9.48 -4.32
C PRO A 401 30.01 9.29 -5.84
N ARG A 402 28.78 9.34 -6.35
CA ARG A 402 28.44 9.32 -7.78
C ARG A 402 27.20 10.18 -8.02
N PRO A 403 26.94 10.66 -9.25
CA PRO A 403 25.70 11.34 -9.55
C PRO A 403 24.50 10.39 -9.43
N TYR A 404 23.37 10.90 -8.95
CA TYR A 404 22.10 10.17 -8.94
C TYR A 404 21.01 10.96 -9.68
N HIS A 405 20.21 10.28 -10.48
CA HIS A 405 18.96 10.78 -11.04
C HIS A 405 17.81 10.35 -10.14
N LEU A 406 16.89 11.29 -9.85
CA LEU A 406 15.66 11.00 -9.14
C LEU A 406 14.53 10.99 -10.17
N VAL A 407 13.71 9.94 -10.15
CA VAL A 407 12.50 9.80 -10.96
C VAL A 407 11.36 9.59 -9.99
N VAL A 408 10.30 10.39 -10.09
CA VAL A 408 9.11 10.26 -9.23
C VAL A 408 7.97 9.78 -10.09
N GLN A 409 7.23 8.77 -9.67
CA GLN A 409 6.08 8.28 -10.43
C GLN A 409 4.94 7.84 -9.53
N SER A 410 3.81 7.56 -10.15
CA SER A 410 2.71 6.80 -9.55
C SER A 410 2.44 5.57 -10.39
N ASP A 411 2.01 4.50 -9.75
CA ASP A 411 1.66 3.21 -10.33
C ASP A 411 0.19 3.15 -10.79
N HIS A 412 -0.68 3.84 -10.07
CA HIS A 412 -2.07 4.15 -10.43
C HIS A 412 -2.51 5.46 -9.76
N GLY A 413 -3.75 5.88 -10.00
CA GLY A 413 -4.41 6.93 -9.23
C GLY A 413 -5.43 6.38 -8.24
N GLN A 414 -6.29 7.26 -7.73
CA GLN A 414 -7.53 6.88 -7.05
C GLN A 414 -8.67 7.79 -7.52
N THR A 415 -9.88 7.24 -7.58
CA THR A 415 -11.12 7.98 -7.82
C THR A 415 -11.96 8.00 -6.54
N ASN A 416 -12.52 9.17 -6.21
CA ASN A 416 -13.30 9.36 -4.99
C ASN A 416 -14.77 8.92 -5.20
N GLY A 417 -15.50 8.65 -4.13
CA GLY A 417 -16.96 8.45 -4.23
C GLY A 417 -17.57 7.75 -3.02
N ALA A 418 -18.89 7.85 -2.88
CA ALA A 418 -19.60 7.04 -1.90
C ALA A 418 -19.56 5.57 -2.32
N THR A 419 -19.37 4.68 -1.36
CA THR A 419 -19.27 3.23 -1.61
C THR A 419 -20.61 2.71 -2.14
N PHE A 420 -20.57 1.54 -2.79
CA PHE A 420 -21.76 0.88 -3.31
C PHE A 420 -22.79 0.63 -2.18
N LEU A 421 -22.33 0.18 -1.02
CA LEU A 421 -23.15 0.00 0.18
C LEU A 421 -23.72 1.32 0.69
N GLN A 422 -22.95 2.41 0.71
CA GLN A 422 -23.43 3.72 1.14
C GLN A 422 -24.50 4.31 0.21
N ARG A 423 -24.38 4.07 -1.10
CA ARG A 423 -25.32 4.57 -2.10
C ARG A 423 -26.61 3.77 -2.14
N TYR A 424 -26.52 2.44 -2.08
CA TYR A 424 -27.63 1.54 -2.40
C TYR A 424 -28.14 0.72 -1.21
N GLY A 425 -27.46 0.78 -0.06
CA GLY A 425 -27.86 0.07 1.16
C GLY A 425 -27.63 -1.45 1.11
N LEU A 426 -26.93 -1.95 0.09
CA LEU A 426 -26.60 -3.36 -0.11
C LEU A 426 -25.18 -3.50 -0.69
N SER A 427 -24.48 -4.60 -0.37
CA SER A 427 -23.16 -4.91 -0.90
C SER A 427 -23.23 -5.62 -2.26
N LEU A 428 -22.08 -5.76 -2.96
CA LEU A 428 -22.05 -6.58 -4.18
C LEU A 428 -22.41 -8.05 -3.89
N GLU A 429 -22.06 -8.58 -2.72
CA GLU A 429 -22.49 -9.91 -2.30
C GLU A 429 -24.01 -9.98 -2.19
N ASP A 430 -24.64 -9.00 -1.53
CA ASP A 430 -26.10 -8.97 -1.36
C ASP A 430 -26.80 -8.91 -2.73
N LEU A 431 -26.30 -8.08 -3.64
CA LEU A 431 -26.83 -8.02 -5.02
C LEU A 431 -26.72 -9.37 -5.73
N VAL A 432 -25.57 -10.04 -5.65
CA VAL A 432 -25.38 -11.36 -6.26
C VAL A 432 -26.27 -12.39 -5.58
N ARG A 433 -26.39 -12.35 -4.25
CA ARG A 433 -27.21 -13.29 -3.47
C ARG A 433 -28.69 -13.19 -3.82
N ASP A 434 -29.22 -11.99 -4.00
CA ASP A 434 -30.62 -11.76 -4.36
C ASP A 434 -30.97 -12.24 -5.78
N LEU A 435 -29.96 -12.40 -6.64
CA LEU A 435 -30.10 -12.87 -8.03
C LEU A 435 -29.85 -14.38 -8.19
N MET A 436 -29.61 -15.09 -7.08
CA MET A 436 -29.22 -16.51 -7.06
C MET A 436 -30.23 -17.34 -6.25
N PRO A 437 -30.31 -18.66 -6.48
CA PRO A 437 -31.15 -19.54 -5.68
C PRO A 437 -30.81 -19.45 -4.18
N PRO A 438 -31.79 -19.41 -3.26
CA PRO A 438 -31.56 -19.15 -1.82
C PRO A 438 -30.57 -20.11 -1.14
N GLU A 439 -30.50 -21.36 -1.62
CA GLU A 439 -29.61 -22.41 -1.13
C GLU A 439 -28.14 -22.27 -1.58
N THR A 440 -27.83 -21.31 -2.45
CA THR A 440 -26.49 -21.13 -3.00
C THR A 440 -25.48 -20.72 -1.93
N ARG A 441 -24.39 -21.47 -1.82
CA ARG A 441 -23.29 -21.17 -0.90
C ARG A 441 -22.36 -20.13 -1.50
N ILE A 442 -22.47 -18.89 -1.03
CA ILE A 442 -21.63 -17.77 -1.47
C ILE A 442 -20.55 -17.47 -0.43
N TYR A 443 -19.32 -17.30 -0.89
CA TYR A 443 -18.21 -16.69 -0.13
C TYR A 443 -17.93 -15.30 -0.71
N SER A 444 -17.66 -14.32 0.14
CA SER A 444 -17.27 -12.99 -0.30
C SER A 444 -16.02 -12.49 0.43
N GLU A 445 -15.23 -11.68 -0.26
CA GLU A 445 -14.13 -10.92 0.32
C GLU A 445 -14.19 -9.49 -0.23
N LEU A 446 -14.85 -8.60 0.51
CA LEU A 446 -15.16 -7.23 0.11
C LEU A 446 -14.36 -6.16 0.90
N SER A 447 -13.42 -6.58 1.74
CA SER A 447 -12.54 -5.70 2.53
C SER A 447 -11.06 -5.96 2.19
N SER A 448 -10.37 -4.95 1.66
CA SER A 448 -8.91 -4.93 1.40
C SER A 448 -8.11 -4.33 2.55
N ASN A 449 -8.63 -3.29 3.21
CA ASN A 449 -7.76 -2.30 3.86
C ASN A 449 -7.46 -2.54 5.35
N GLU A 450 -8.16 -3.45 6.04
CA GLU A 450 -7.71 -3.84 7.39
C GLU A 450 -6.40 -4.64 7.37
N ASP A 451 -5.91 -5.01 6.17
CA ASP A 451 -4.97 -6.10 5.98
C ASP A 451 -3.65 -5.77 5.26
N HIS A 452 -3.47 -4.59 4.64
CA HIS A 452 -2.22 -4.24 3.92
C HIS A 452 -0.96 -4.31 4.81
N PHE A 453 -1.10 -3.94 6.08
CA PHE A 453 -0.02 -3.99 7.07
C PHE A 453 -0.42 -4.76 8.34
N GLY A 454 -1.73 -4.85 8.62
CA GLY A 454 -2.31 -5.61 9.72
C GLY A 454 -1.92 -7.09 9.68
N GLN A 455 -2.05 -7.75 8.53
CA GLN A 455 -1.74 -9.19 8.42
C GLN A 455 -0.24 -9.50 8.67
N ALA A 456 0.66 -8.64 8.18
CA ALA A 456 2.11 -8.81 8.35
C ALA A 456 2.58 -8.61 9.81
N ILE A 457 1.83 -7.82 10.61
CA ILE A 457 2.19 -7.49 12.00
C ILE A 457 1.37 -8.28 13.02
N GLN A 458 0.10 -8.57 12.76
CA GLN A 458 -0.83 -9.12 13.76
C GLN A 458 -0.78 -10.65 13.87
N ASN A 459 -0.51 -11.42 12.80
CA ASN A 459 -0.61 -12.88 12.88
C ASN A 459 0.33 -13.66 11.92
N PRO A 460 1.65 -13.77 12.21
CA PRO A 460 2.50 -14.76 11.55
C PRO A 460 2.06 -16.22 11.85
N ILE A 461 1.21 -16.41 12.87
CA ILE A 461 0.76 -17.73 13.36
C ILE A 461 -0.51 -18.22 12.65
N GLU A 462 -1.38 -17.35 12.12
CA GLU A 462 -2.60 -17.80 11.43
C GLU A 462 -2.34 -18.29 10.00
N ASP A 463 -1.41 -17.65 9.28
CA ASP A 463 -0.95 -18.14 7.98
C ASP A 463 -0.22 -19.50 8.09
N SER A 464 0.49 -19.73 9.19
CA SER A 464 1.09 -21.04 9.48
C SER A 464 0.05 -22.05 9.98
N LYS A 465 -1.04 -21.63 10.66
CA LYS A 465 -2.17 -22.53 10.97
C LYS A 465 -2.95 -22.95 9.72
N LYS A 466 -3.18 -22.06 8.74
CA LYS A 466 -3.74 -22.42 7.42
C LYS A 466 -2.84 -23.42 6.67
N TYR A 467 -1.53 -23.32 6.86
CA TYR A 467 -0.56 -24.28 6.29
C TYR A 467 -0.49 -25.62 7.04
N ILE A 468 -0.66 -25.63 8.37
CA ILE A 468 -0.60 -26.85 9.20
C ILE A 468 -1.93 -27.63 9.17
N MET A 469 -3.08 -26.96 9.03
CA MET A 469 -4.38 -27.63 8.80
C MET A 469 -4.55 -28.15 7.36
N GLY A 470 -3.59 -27.90 6.46
CA GLY A 470 -3.52 -28.50 5.13
C GLY A 470 -2.96 -29.92 5.09
N ARG A 471 -2.70 -30.56 6.24
CA ARG A 471 -2.33 -31.98 6.31
C ARG A 471 -3.46 -32.81 6.90
N SER A 472 -4.11 -33.52 5.96
CA SER A 472 -4.91 -34.75 6.12
C SER A 472 -6.16 -34.69 7.00
N GLU A 473 -7.31 -34.60 6.33
CA GLU A 473 -8.35 -35.63 6.48
C GLU A 473 -8.81 -36.09 5.08
N PRO A 474 -8.80 -37.40 4.78
CA PRO A 474 -9.48 -37.95 3.63
C PRO A 474 -10.93 -38.29 4.04
N VAL A 475 -11.92 -37.55 3.53
CA VAL A 475 -13.34 -37.94 3.67
C VAL A 475 -13.99 -37.85 2.30
N VAL A 476 -13.89 -38.93 1.52
CA VAL A 476 -14.97 -39.90 1.19
C VAL A 476 -16.13 -39.29 0.37
N ASP A 477 -16.00 -39.39 -0.95
CA ASP A 477 -16.87 -40.16 -1.87
C ASP A 477 -18.38 -40.33 -1.59
N GLU A 478 -19.11 -39.32 -1.10
CA GLU A 478 -20.58 -39.43 -0.90
C GLU A 478 -21.46 -38.54 -1.78
N SER A 479 -20.93 -37.52 -2.45
CA SER A 479 -21.73 -36.60 -3.29
C SER A 479 -21.93 -37.08 -4.73
N ARG A 480 -21.23 -38.14 -5.18
CA ARG A 480 -21.34 -38.68 -6.55
C ARG A 480 -22.35 -39.83 -6.69
N TYR A 481 -22.78 -40.46 -5.58
CA TYR A 481 -23.70 -41.60 -5.60
C TYR A 481 -25.18 -41.19 -5.48
N ILE A 482 -25.47 -40.03 -4.87
CA ILE A 482 -26.84 -39.56 -4.62
C ILE A 482 -27.47 -38.93 -5.88
N PHE A 483 -26.66 -38.31 -6.75
CA PHE A 483 -27.15 -37.66 -7.97
C PHE A 483 -27.57 -38.67 -9.06
N ASP A 484 -26.83 -39.77 -9.21
CA ASP A 484 -27.15 -40.83 -10.19
C ASP A 484 -28.35 -41.71 -9.78
N THR A 485 -28.73 -41.71 -8.51
CA THR A 485 -29.86 -42.51 -8.01
C THR A 485 -31.18 -41.72 -7.99
N THR A 486 -31.12 -40.39 -8.08
CA THR A 486 -32.31 -39.51 -8.00
C THR A 486 -32.94 -39.23 -9.37
N VAL A 487 -32.24 -39.51 -10.48
CA VAL A 487 -32.78 -39.40 -11.86
C VAL A 487 -33.49 -40.68 -12.34
N LYS A 488 -33.66 -41.70 -11.47
CA LYS A 488 -34.35 -42.96 -11.84
C LYS A 488 -35.62 -43.32 -11.07
N LYS A 489 -36.16 -42.42 -10.26
CA LYS A 489 -37.49 -42.60 -9.63
C LYS A 489 -38.31 -41.32 -9.67
N ALA A 490 -38.58 -40.86 -10.88
CA ALA A 490 -39.76 -40.05 -11.16
C ALA A 490 -40.78 -40.96 -11.84
N ASP A 491 -41.38 -41.85 -11.05
CA ASP A 491 -42.72 -42.34 -11.36
C ASP A 491 -43.37 -42.91 -10.10
N GLU A 492 -44.65 -42.58 -9.97
CA GLU A 492 -45.65 -43.09 -9.03
C GLU A 492 -45.90 -42.36 -7.69
N THR A 493 -47.18 -42.01 -7.53
CA THR A 493 -48.01 -41.77 -6.32
C THR A 493 -48.25 -40.35 -5.78
N PRO A 494 -49.49 -40.07 -5.29
CA PRO A 494 -50.19 -38.80 -5.51
C PRO A 494 -50.31 -37.93 -4.25
N VAL A 495 -50.68 -36.67 -4.49
CA VAL A 495 -50.86 -35.61 -3.50
C VAL A 495 -52.04 -35.91 -2.55
N ILE A 496 -51.77 -36.01 -1.24
CA ILE A 496 -52.79 -36.03 -0.18
C ILE A 496 -52.95 -34.62 0.42
N LYS A 497 -54.21 -34.16 0.47
CA LYS A 497 -54.66 -32.86 0.97
C LYS A 497 -54.53 -32.80 2.50
N GLY A 498 -53.80 -31.82 3.04
CA GLY A 498 -53.70 -31.60 4.51
C GLY A 498 -52.53 -30.74 5.02
N LYS A 499 -51.52 -30.41 4.21
CA LYS A 499 -50.31 -29.67 4.64
C LYS A 499 -50.28 -28.18 4.28
N VAL A 500 -51.45 -27.51 4.21
CA VAL A 500 -51.50 -26.07 3.89
C VAL A 500 -51.20 -25.19 5.12
N LEU A 501 -51.40 -25.70 6.35
CA LEU A 501 -51.11 -24.92 7.57
C LEU A 501 -49.62 -24.93 7.99
N GLY A 502 -48.85 -25.94 7.60
CA GLY A 502 -47.39 -26.01 7.87
C GLY A 502 -46.54 -25.21 6.87
N TYR A 503 -47.14 -24.73 5.78
CA TYR A 503 -46.46 -23.92 4.77
C TYR A 503 -46.40 -22.43 5.16
N LEU A 504 -47.38 -21.96 5.96
CA LEU A 504 -47.49 -20.56 6.38
C LEU A 504 -46.67 -20.20 7.63
N GLN A 505 -46.06 -21.17 8.31
CA GLN A 505 -45.24 -20.94 9.52
C GLN A 505 -43.72 -20.97 9.28
N ARG A 506 -43.25 -21.13 8.02
CA ARG A 506 -41.82 -21.10 7.66
C ARG A 506 -41.27 -19.70 7.35
N HIS A 507 -41.93 -18.64 7.82
CA HIS A 507 -41.36 -17.28 7.87
C HIS A 507 -40.81 -17.00 9.28
N GLN A 508 -39.83 -17.79 9.69
CA GLN A 508 -38.80 -17.29 10.59
C GLN A 508 -37.57 -17.02 9.74
N ILE A 509 -37.16 -15.76 9.74
CA ILE A 509 -35.91 -15.27 9.17
C ILE A 509 -34.81 -16.23 9.63
N GLY A 510 -34.31 -17.04 8.70
CA GLY A 510 -33.27 -18.02 8.96
C GLY A 510 -32.01 -17.29 9.41
N GLU A 511 -31.46 -17.73 10.52
CA GLU A 511 -30.20 -17.29 11.09
C GLU A 511 -29.08 -17.24 10.03
N LEU A 512 -28.15 -16.28 10.18
CA LEU A 512 -26.92 -16.16 9.39
C LEU A 512 -26.30 -17.55 9.16
N HIS A 513 -26.30 -17.99 7.90
CA HIS A 513 -25.61 -19.21 7.51
C HIS A 513 -24.15 -19.17 8.00
N SER A 514 -23.71 -20.28 8.60
CA SER A 514 -22.32 -20.54 8.99
C SER A 514 -21.34 -20.09 7.91
N LYS A 515 -20.25 -19.39 8.29
CA LYS A 515 -19.17 -18.96 7.38
C LYS A 515 -18.77 -20.12 6.46
N VAL A 516 -19.16 -20.04 5.18
CA VAL A 516 -18.75 -20.97 4.14
C VAL A 516 -17.26 -20.75 3.89
N SER A 517 -16.45 -21.80 3.71
CA SER A 517 -15.06 -21.64 3.27
C SER A 517 -14.99 -21.47 1.76
N SER A 518 -13.99 -20.74 1.24
CA SER A 518 -13.83 -20.55 -0.21
C SER A 518 -13.78 -21.89 -0.99
N ALA A 519 -13.16 -22.93 -0.43
CA ALA A 519 -13.10 -24.25 -1.04
C ALA A 519 -14.48 -24.94 -1.19
N ASN A 520 -15.44 -24.61 -0.33
CA ASN A 520 -16.79 -25.20 -0.31
C ASN A 520 -17.87 -24.28 -0.90
N ALA A 521 -17.49 -23.08 -1.35
CA ALA A 521 -18.40 -22.13 -1.98
C ALA A 521 -18.78 -22.60 -3.39
N GLN A 522 -20.01 -22.31 -3.81
CA GLN A 522 -20.50 -22.46 -5.19
C GLN A 522 -20.33 -21.16 -5.98
N VAL A 523 -20.31 -20.02 -5.28
CA VAL A 523 -19.99 -18.70 -5.83
C VAL A 523 -19.00 -18.00 -4.94
N ILE A 524 -17.99 -17.38 -5.54
CA ILE A 524 -17.07 -16.48 -4.86
C ILE A 524 -17.22 -15.08 -5.46
N VAL A 525 -17.50 -14.09 -4.60
CA VAL A 525 -17.61 -12.67 -4.97
C VAL A 525 -16.45 -11.91 -4.33
N LEU A 526 -15.57 -11.35 -5.16
CA LEU A 526 -14.43 -10.54 -4.71
C LEU A 526 -14.62 -9.10 -5.17
N ALA A 527 -14.13 -8.16 -4.37
CA ALA A 527 -14.00 -6.77 -4.76
C ALA A 527 -12.53 -6.34 -4.87
N SER A 528 -12.29 -5.31 -5.66
CA SER A 528 -11.00 -4.66 -5.85
C SER A 528 -11.29 -3.19 -6.21
N GLY A 529 -11.56 -2.38 -5.19
CA GLY A 529 -12.15 -1.05 -5.29
C GLY A 529 -13.52 -1.09 -5.98
N ASN A 530 -13.62 -0.46 -7.15
CA ASN A 530 -14.85 -0.41 -7.93
C ASN A 530 -14.95 -1.51 -9.02
N LEU A 531 -14.04 -2.49 -8.97
CA LEU A 531 -14.07 -3.71 -9.76
C LEU A 531 -14.55 -4.90 -8.92
N GLY A 532 -15.55 -5.62 -9.41
CA GLY A 532 -16.10 -6.84 -8.84
C GLY A 532 -15.74 -8.06 -9.69
N LEU A 533 -15.46 -9.17 -9.04
CA LEU A 533 -15.11 -10.44 -9.69
C LEU A 533 -16.02 -11.53 -9.14
N ILE A 534 -16.79 -12.17 -10.02
CA ILE A 534 -17.71 -13.26 -9.65
C ILE A 534 -17.20 -14.55 -10.29
N TYR A 535 -16.94 -15.55 -9.46
CA TYR A 535 -16.51 -16.88 -9.87
C TYR A 535 -17.58 -17.91 -9.51
N LEU A 536 -17.99 -18.71 -10.50
CA LEU A 536 -18.92 -19.83 -10.37
C LEU A 536 -18.09 -21.12 -10.24
N THR A 537 -17.88 -21.56 -9.01
CA THR A 537 -16.81 -22.49 -8.62
C THR A 537 -17.18 -23.97 -8.71
N GLU A 538 -18.40 -24.28 -9.12
CA GLU A 538 -18.85 -25.66 -9.41
C GLU A 538 -18.22 -26.23 -10.68
N HIS A 539 -17.70 -25.36 -11.54
CA HIS A 539 -16.96 -25.71 -12.75
C HIS A 539 -15.53 -25.22 -12.59
N VAL A 540 -14.53 -25.96 -13.08
CA VAL A 540 -13.13 -25.51 -13.05
C VAL A 540 -12.87 -24.48 -14.15
N ASP A 541 -13.43 -24.71 -15.34
CA ASP A 541 -13.31 -23.80 -16.48
C ASP A 541 -14.16 -22.54 -16.29
N ARG A 542 -13.77 -21.46 -16.98
CA ARG A 542 -14.54 -20.22 -17.05
C ARG A 542 -15.81 -20.44 -17.88
N LEU A 543 -16.96 -20.13 -17.32
CA LEU A 543 -18.26 -20.29 -17.97
C LEU A 543 -18.52 -19.18 -19.00
N THR A 544 -19.19 -19.56 -20.09
CA THR A 544 -19.61 -18.62 -21.12
C THR A 544 -20.98 -18.00 -20.80
N PHE A 545 -21.29 -16.87 -21.45
CA PHE A 545 -22.58 -16.21 -21.37
C PHE A 545 -23.76 -17.18 -21.54
N GLU A 546 -23.70 -18.06 -22.53
CA GLU A 546 -24.78 -19.02 -22.83
C GLU A 546 -24.98 -20.03 -21.69
N GLN A 547 -23.88 -20.46 -21.06
CA GLN A 547 -23.91 -21.37 -19.92
C GLN A 547 -24.47 -20.66 -18.68
N ILE A 548 -23.97 -19.45 -18.37
CA ILE A 548 -24.42 -18.66 -17.22
C ILE A 548 -25.92 -18.34 -17.36
N LYS A 549 -26.36 -17.89 -18.54
CA LYS A 549 -27.77 -17.64 -18.85
C LYS A 549 -28.67 -18.87 -18.60
N THR A 550 -28.14 -20.06 -18.82
CA THR A 550 -28.90 -21.31 -18.63
C THR A 550 -28.97 -21.72 -17.16
N ILE A 551 -27.87 -21.56 -16.41
CA ILE A 551 -27.77 -21.99 -15.01
C ILE A 551 -28.37 -20.95 -14.06
N TYR A 552 -28.09 -19.66 -14.30
CA TYR A 552 -28.46 -18.52 -13.47
C TYR A 552 -29.08 -17.41 -14.34
N PRO A 553 -30.32 -17.58 -14.82
CA PRO A 553 -30.94 -16.71 -15.83
C PRO A 553 -31.11 -15.25 -15.39
N ASP A 554 -31.27 -15.00 -14.08
CA ASP A 554 -31.50 -13.66 -13.53
C ASP A 554 -30.20 -12.91 -13.17
N LEU A 555 -29.05 -13.60 -13.11
CA LEU A 555 -27.80 -13.03 -12.62
C LEU A 555 -27.28 -11.89 -13.51
N ILE A 556 -27.06 -12.14 -14.80
CA ILE A 556 -26.54 -11.11 -15.72
C ILE A 556 -27.55 -9.98 -15.90
N PRO A 557 -28.85 -10.23 -16.21
CA PRO A 557 -29.85 -9.18 -16.32
C PRO A 557 -30.00 -8.34 -15.05
N GLY A 558 -30.01 -8.99 -13.87
CA GLY A 558 -30.13 -8.30 -12.59
C GLY A 558 -28.95 -7.38 -12.29
N LEU A 559 -27.72 -7.84 -12.58
CA LEU A 559 -26.52 -7.02 -12.41
C LEU A 559 -26.54 -5.79 -13.33
N VAL A 560 -26.82 -5.94 -14.63
CA VAL A 560 -26.79 -4.80 -15.58
C VAL A 560 -27.93 -3.81 -15.41
N GLN A 561 -29.05 -4.24 -14.81
CA GLN A 561 -30.18 -3.35 -14.52
C GLN A 561 -30.00 -2.52 -13.24
N HIS A 562 -29.08 -2.92 -12.36
CA HIS A 562 -28.80 -2.18 -11.15
C HIS A 562 -28.08 -0.87 -11.47
N GLU A 563 -28.61 0.27 -11.03
CA GLU A 563 -28.08 1.62 -11.35
C GLU A 563 -26.62 1.84 -10.90
N GLY A 564 -26.18 1.11 -9.88
CA GLY A 564 -24.79 1.14 -9.40
C GLY A 564 -23.78 0.39 -10.27
N VAL A 565 -24.21 -0.40 -11.25
CA VAL A 565 -23.34 -1.16 -12.16
C VAL A 565 -23.23 -0.41 -13.47
N GLY A 566 -22.00 -0.12 -13.90
CA GLY A 566 -21.74 0.54 -15.17
C GLY A 566 -21.79 -0.45 -16.33
N PHE A 567 -21.09 -1.56 -16.17
CA PHE A 567 -21.14 -2.68 -17.10
C PHE A 567 -20.72 -3.99 -16.42
N VAL A 568 -21.06 -5.10 -17.06
CA VAL A 568 -20.50 -6.43 -16.78
C VAL A 568 -19.75 -6.93 -18.02
N MET A 569 -18.65 -7.64 -17.85
CA MET A 569 -17.95 -8.34 -18.93
C MET A 569 -18.09 -9.84 -18.75
N VAL A 570 -18.52 -10.53 -19.81
CA VAL A 570 -18.69 -12.00 -19.86
C VAL A 570 -18.20 -12.51 -21.21
N SER A 571 -17.56 -13.68 -21.22
CA SER A 571 -17.11 -14.32 -22.46
C SER A 571 -18.26 -15.09 -23.13
N SER A 572 -18.56 -14.86 -24.41
CA SER A 572 -19.52 -15.65 -25.19
C SER A 572 -18.80 -16.60 -26.13
N LYS A 573 -19.36 -17.81 -26.30
CA LYS A 573 -18.85 -18.77 -27.28
C LYS A 573 -19.08 -18.30 -28.72
N GLU A 574 -20.21 -17.63 -28.95
CA GLU A 574 -20.63 -17.19 -30.28
C GLU A 574 -19.97 -15.87 -30.68
N HIS A 575 -19.98 -14.88 -29.78
CA HIS A 575 -19.56 -13.51 -30.08
C HIS A 575 -18.20 -13.12 -29.51
N GLY A 576 -17.56 -13.99 -28.73
CA GLY A 576 -16.36 -13.63 -27.96
C GLY A 576 -16.73 -12.77 -26.74
N PRO A 577 -15.77 -12.05 -26.13
CA PRO A 577 -16.06 -11.25 -24.94
C PRO A 577 -16.96 -10.05 -25.24
N MET A 578 -17.91 -9.83 -24.34
CA MET A 578 -18.93 -8.78 -24.46
C MET A 578 -18.96 -7.96 -23.16
N ALA A 579 -18.97 -6.64 -23.29
CA ALA A 579 -19.30 -5.72 -22.20
C ALA A 579 -20.77 -5.32 -22.33
N MET A 580 -21.56 -5.57 -21.30
CA MET A 580 -23.01 -5.33 -21.30
C MET A 580 -23.35 -4.28 -20.24
N GLY A 581 -24.04 -3.23 -20.65
CA GLY A 581 -24.66 -2.26 -19.76
C GLY A 581 -26.18 -2.35 -19.84
N ARG A 582 -26.85 -1.41 -19.17
CA ARG A 582 -28.30 -1.37 -19.08
C ARG A 582 -29.01 -1.23 -20.43
N GLU A 583 -28.48 -0.39 -21.32
CA GLU A 583 -29.12 0.03 -22.58
C GLU A 583 -28.32 -0.42 -23.83
N GLY A 584 -27.30 -1.27 -23.67
CA GLY A 584 -26.53 -1.76 -24.81
C GLY A 584 -25.35 -2.68 -24.49
N ILE A 585 -24.74 -3.19 -25.56
CA ILE A 585 -23.67 -4.19 -25.54
C ILE A 585 -22.56 -3.74 -26.48
N HIS A 586 -21.31 -3.84 -26.01
CA HIS A 586 -20.10 -3.71 -26.82
C HIS A 586 -19.47 -5.10 -27.00
N TYR A 587 -19.43 -5.58 -28.23
CA TYR A 587 -18.77 -6.84 -28.61
C TYR A 587 -17.26 -6.58 -28.79
N LEU A 588 -16.45 -6.94 -27.80
CA LEU A 588 -15.06 -6.45 -27.67
C LEU A 588 -14.10 -7.00 -28.74
N LYS A 589 -14.48 -8.11 -29.39
CA LYS A 589 -13.62 -8.77 -30.38
C LYS A 589 -13.63 -8.07 -31.74
N ASP A 590 -14.79 -7.61 -32.19
CA ASP A 590 -14.97 -6.97 -33.50
C ASP A 590 -15.35 -5.48 -33.40
N GLY A 591 -15.62 -4.98 -32.19
CA GLY A 591 -15.96 -3.59 -31.92
C GLY A 591 -17.40 -3.21 -32.27
N THR A 592 -18.26 -4.20 -32.56
CA THR A 592 -19.67 -3.95 -32.85
C THR A 592 -20.38 -3.46 -31.58
N ILE A 593 -21.30 -2.51 -31.73
CA ILE A 593 -22.10 -1.97 -30.63
C ILE A 593 -23.59 -2.17 -30.95
N GLU A 594 -24.33 -2.69 -29.98
CA GLU A 594 -25.79 -2.80 -30.00
C GLU A 594 -26.37 -1.88 -28.91
N GLY A 595 -27.29 -0.99 -29.27
CA GLY A 595 -27.82 0.01 -28.33
C GLY A 595 -26.81 1.11 -28.00
N GLU A 596 -26.77 1.54 -26.74
CA GLU A 596 -25.77 2.51 -26.26
C GLU A 596 -24.48 1.81 -25.83
N ASP A 597 -23.30 2.34 -26.23
CA ASP A 597 -22.02 1.74 -25.85
C ASP A 597 -21.76 1.94 -24.34
N PRO A 598 -21.76 0.85 -23.54
CA PRO A 598 -21.59 0.93 -22.09
C PRO A 598 -20.18 1.37 -21.68
N LEU A 599 -19.20 1.34 -22.59
CA LEU A 599 -17.81 1.69 -22.31
C LEU A 599 -17.50 3.18 -22.54
N THR A 600 -18.42 3.92 -23.17
CA THR A 600 -18.24 5.36 -23.47
C THR A 600 -17.77 6.18 -22.26
N PRO A 601 -18.34 6.03 -21.03
CA PRO A 601 -17.92 6.81 -19.88
C PRO A 601 -16.48 6.52 -19.40
N PHE A 602 -15.94 5.34 -19.74
CA PHE A 602 -14.69 4.82 -19.18
C PHE A 602 -13.45 5.13 -20.03
N GLY A 603 -13.64 5.82 -21.15
CA GLY A 603 -12.58 6.24 -22.06
C GLY A 603 -12.39 5.32 -23.27
N PRO A 604 -11.68 5.80 -24.30
CA PRO A 604 -11.64 5.16 -25.62
C PRO A 604 -10.95 3.78 -25.62
N ARG A 605 -10.01 3.55 -24.69
CA ARG A 605 -9.25 2.30 -24.57
C ARG A 605 -9.86 1.28 -23.61
N ALA A 606 -11.03 1.57 -23.01
CA ALA A 606 -11.71 0.65 -22.11
C ALA A 606 -11.92 -0.74 -22.75
N HIS A 607 -12.29 -0.79 -24.04
CA HIS A 607 -12.47 -2.04 -24.77
C HIS A 607 -11.17 -2.85 -24.92
N GLU A 608 -10.02 -2.21 -25.17
CA GLU A 608 -8.71 -2.86 -25.28
C GLU A 608 -8.28 -3.47 -23.94
N HIS A 609 -8.48 -2.74 -22.84
CA HIS A 609 -8.18 -3.22 -21.49
C HIS A 609 -9.03 -4.42 -21.08
N LEU A 610 -10.32 -4.40 -21.43
CA LEU A 610 -11.23 -5.51 -21.18
C LEU A 610 -10.88 -6.73 -22.05
N LEU A 611 -10.60 -6.53 -23.34
CA LEU A 611 -10.18 -7.60 -24.25
C LEU A 611 -8.87 -8.26 -23.76
N ARG A 612 -7.91 -7.46 -23.28
CA ARG A 612 -6.69 -7.97 -22.65
C ARG A 612 -7.00 -8.77 -21.39
N THR A 613 -7.86 -8.26 -20.51
CA THR A 613 -8.23 -8.94 -19.24
C THR A 613 -8.97 -10.25 -19.51
N ASP A 614 -9.85 -10.30 -20.52
CA ASP A 614 -10.55 -11.52 -20.93
C ASP A 614 -9.61 -12.65 -21.33
N SER A 615 -8.43 -12.31 -21.89
CA SER A 615 -7.40 -13.28 -22.27
C SER A 615 -6.68 -13.96 -21.11
N PHE A 616 -6.89 -13.47 -19.88
CA PHE A 616 -6.21 -14.02 -18.71
C PHE A 616 -6.82 -15.35 -18.27
N GLN A 617 -5.96 -16.29 -17.90
CA GLN A 617 -6.35 -17.60 -17.37
C GLN A 617 -7.25 -17.47 -16.13
N TYR A 618 -6.99 -16.49 -15.28
CA TYR A 618 -7.69 -16.30 -14.00
C TYR A 618 -8.78 -15.21 -14.06
N ALA A 619 -9.17 -14.77 -15.26
CA ALA A 619 -10.31 -13.87 -15.43
C ALA A 619 -11.59 -14.48 -14.81
N PRO A 620 -12.42 -13.66 -14.14
CA PRO A 620 -13.64 -14.17 -13.52
C PRO A 620 -14.69 -14.60 -14.55
N ASP A 621 -15.64 -15.43 -14.12
CA ASP A 621 -16.78 -15.82 -14.95
C ASP A 621 -17.61 -14.57 -15.34
N ILE A 622 -17.78 -13.65 -14.38
CA ILE A 622 -18.35 -12.31 -14.62
C ILE A 622 -17.44 -11.27 -13.96
N LEU A 623 -16.97 -10.31 -14.73
CA LEU A 623 -16.31 -9.11 -14.23
C LEU A 623 -17.35 -7.98 -14.18
N VAL A 624 -17.42 -7.25 -13.07
CA VAL A 624 -18.40 -6.18 -12.85
C VAL A 624 -17.63 -4.89 -12.59
N ASN A 625 -17.95 -3.80 -13.29
CA ASN A 625 -17.42 -2.49 -12.95
C ASN A 625 -18.56 -1.61 -12.45
N SER A 626 -18.34 -0.86 -11.38
CA SER A 626 -19.34 0.12 -10.93
C SER A 626 -19.60 1.16 -12.01
N PHE A 627 -20.70 1.90 -11.86
CA PHE A 627 -20.89 3.11 -12.66
C PHE A 627 -19.74 4.11 -12.45
N TYR A 628 -19.62 5.05 -13.39
CA TYR A 628 -18.75 6.22 -13.28
C TYR A 628 -19.55 7.48 -13.65
N ASP A 629 -19.56 8.47 -12.74
CA ASP A 629 -20.13 9.80 -12.97
C ASP A 629 -19.00 10.75 -13.40
N GLY A 630 -18.96 11.07 -14.70
CA GLY A 630 -17.92 11.92 -15.28
C GLY A 630 -18.01 13.40 -14.90
N GLU A 631 -19.16 13.89 -14.44
CA GLU A 631 -19.31 15.29 -14.00
C GLU A 631 -18.71 15.48 -12.60
N LYS A 632 -18.97 14.53 -11.71
CA LYS A 632 -18.42 14.55 -10.35
C LYS A 632 -17.06 13.88 -10.23
N ASN A 633 -16.65 13.16 -11.27
CA ASN A 633 -15.50 12.28 -11.25
C ASN A 633 -15.59 11.29 -10.07
N GLU A 634 -16.71 10.58 -9.98
CA GLU A 634 -17.00 9.65 -8.89
C GLU A 634 -17.30 8.23 -9.38
N VAL A 635 -16.89 7.26 -8.58
CA VAL A 635 -17.28 5.84 -8.72
C VAL A 635 -18.04 5.37 -7.48
N ALA A 636 -18.47 4.11 -7.50
CA ALA A 636 -18.96 3.42 -6.30
C ALA A 636 -18.11 2.18 -6.05
N ALA A 637 -17.17 2.31 -5.12
CA ALA A 637 -16.36 1.18 -4.68
C ALA A 637 -17.27 0.08 -4.11
N PHE A 638 -17.06 -1.17 -4.56
CA PHE A 638 -17.69 -2.33 -3.95
C PHE A 638 -17.09 -2.64 -2.57
N GLU A 639 -15.92 -2.08 -2.29
CA GLU A 639 -15.27 -2.06 -0.98
C GLU A 639 -15.66 -0.82 -0.19
N GLU A 640 -15.53 -0.88 1.14
CA GLU A 640 -15.80 0.26 2.03
C GLU A 640 -14.66 1.29 2.02
N LEU A 641 -14.34 1.84 0.84
CA LEU A 641 -13.27 2.80 0.59
C LEU A 641 -13.81 4.03 -0.13
N VAL A 642 -13.47 5.22 0.38
CA VAL A 642 -13.95 6.52 -0.16
C VAL A 642 -13.12 6.92 -1.37
N GLY A 643 -11.79 6.84 -1.26
CA GLY A 643 -10.89 6.77 -2.41
C GLY A 643 -10.77 5.31 -2.84
N SER A 644 -10.89 5.02 -4.13
CA SER A 644 -10.79 3.65 -4.62
C SER A 644 -10.06 3.57 -5.96
N HIS A 645 -9.49 2.40 -6.22
CA HIS A 645 -8.81 2.07 -7.45
C HIS A 645 -8.99 0.58 -7.77
N GLY A 646 -8.56 0.12 -8.94
CA GLY A 646 -8.63 -1.29 -9.36
C GLY A 646 -9.51 -1.50 -10.59
N GLY A 647 -10.52 -0.66 -10.78
CA GLY A 647 -11.42 -0.72 -11.93
C GLY A 647 -11.13 0.33 -12.99
N LEU A 648 -12.13 0.54 -13.85
CA LEU A 648 -12.15 1.64 -14.82
C LEU A 648 -12.96 2.82 -14.27
N GLY A 649 -12.61 4.02 -14.76
CA GLY A 649 -13.35 5.26 -14.52
C GLY A 649 -12.62 6.24 -13.61
N GLY A 650 -12.61 7.51 -14.01
CA GLY A 650 -12.04 8.61 -13.27
C GLY A 650 -10.52 8.62 -13.21
N GLU A 651 -9.98 9.24 -12.17
CA GLU A 651 -8.55 9.52 -12.00
C GLU A 651 -7.70 8.29 -11.65
N GLN A 652 -8.32 7.16 -11.26
CA GLN A 652 -7.60 5.93 -10.92
C GLN A 652 -6.73 5.36 -12.05
N THR A 653 -7.08 5.64 -13.30
CA THR A 653 -6.36 5.16 -14.49
C THR A 653 -5.34 6.16 -15.03
N GLN A 654 -5.15 7.31 -14.36
CA GLN A 654 -4.31 8.42 -14.83
C GLN A 654 -3.15 8.77 -13.89
N PRO A 655 -2.20 7.85 -13.65
CA PRO A 655 -0.95 8.14 -12.95
C PRO A 655 -0.02 9.03 -13.78
N PHE A 656 1.18 9.27 -13.24
CA PHE A 656 2.19 10.12 -13.86
C PHE A 656 3.60 9.56 -13.72
N ILE A 657 4.51 10.11 -14.52
CA ILE A 657 5.95 10.02 -14.31
C ILE A 657 6.59 11.41 -14.44
N LEU A 658 7.38 11.76 -13.44
CA LEU A 658 8.24 12.94 -13.36
C LEU A 658 9.70 12.49 -13.45
N TYR A 659 10.38 12.92 -14.50
CA TYR A 659 11.68 12.37 -14.91
C TYR A 659 12.67 13.47 -15.29
N PRO A 660 14.00 13.21 -15.24
CA PRO A 660 15.01 14.19 -15.64
C PRO A 660 14.79 14.71 -17.06
N SER A 661 14.87 16.03 -17.26
CA SER A 661 14.52 16.67 -18.54
C SER A 661 15.38 16.26 -19.74
N LYS A 662 16.51 15.58 -19.49
CA LYS A 662 17.41 15.01 -20.50
C LYS A 662 16.97 13.64 -21.03
N TRP A 663 16.09 12.94 -20.32
CA TRP A 663 15.60 11.62 -20.74
C TRP A 663 14.62 11.75 -21.90
N SER A 664 14.67 10.78 -22.81
CA SER A 664 13.78 10.71 -23.97
C SER A 664 12.69 9.67 -23.73
N MET A 665 11.49 10.12 -23.38
CA MET A 665 10.35 9.25 -23.10
C MET A 665 9.59 8.80 -24.35
N GLY A 666 10.05 9.19 -25.55
CA GLY A 666 9.32 8.97 -26.80
C GLY A 666 8.18 9.98 -27.02
N SER A 667 7.53 9.89 -28.17
CA SER A 667 6.36 10.71 -28.54
C SER A 667 5.03 9.96 -28.45
N GLU A 668 5.09 8.62 -28.31
CA GLU A 668 3.91 7.79 -28.13
C GLU A 668 3.40 7.92 -26.70
N GLU A 669 2.08 7.83 -26.55
CA GLU A 669 1.45 7.74 -25.25
C GLU A 669 1.82 6.41 -24.57
N ILE A 670 2.07 6.47 -23.26
CA ILE A 670 2.40 5.28 -22.47
C ILE A 670 1.09 4.67 -21.99
N VAL A 671 0.76 3.50 -22.51
CA VAL A 671 -0.42 2.72 -22.15
C VAL A 671 0.05 1.39 -21.56
N GLY A 672 -0.32 1.14 -20.31
CA GLY A 672 0.05 -0.04 -19.55
C GLY A 672 1.44 0.03 -18.92
N ALA A 673 1.56 -0.67 -17.79
CA ALA A 673 2.76 -0.73 -16.97
C ALA A 673 3.94 -1.39 -17.71
N GLU A 674 3.68 -2.36 -18.59
CA GLU A 674 4.71 -3.00 -19.42
C GLU A 674 5.37 -2.02 -20.40
N LYS A 675 4.59 -1.11 -21.01
CA LYS A 675 5.15 -0.09 -21.92
C LYS A 675 6.02 0.88 -21.13
N LEU A 676 5.60 1.27 -19.92
CA LEU A 676 6.41 2.08 -19.02
C LEU A 676 7.73 1.38 -18.67
N TYR A 677 7.70 0.10 -18.30
CA TYR A 677 8.91 -0.70 -18.06
C TYR A 677 9.88 -0.65 -19.25
N LYS A 678 9.39 -0.87 -20.48
CA LYS A 678 10.24 -0.83 -21.69
C LYS A 678 10.93 0.53 -21.87
N VAL A 679 10.21 1.62 -21.61
CA VAL A 679 10.78 2.97 -21.68
C VAL A 679 11.84 3.17 -20.59
N LEU A 680 11.55 2.79 -19.35
CA LEU A 680 12.48 2.91 -18.22
C LEU A 680 13.73 2.05 -18.40
N LYS A 681 13.57 0.80 -18.81
CA LYS A 681 14.67 -0.13 -19.08
C LYS A 681 15.60 0.43 -20.16
N LYS A 682 15.04 0.98 -21.24
CA LYS A 682 15.80 1.65 -22.30
C LYS A 682 16.56 2.87 -21.79
N GLN A 683 16.00 3.66 -20.86
CA GLN A 683 16.73 4.77 -20.25
C GLN A 683 17.89 4.27 -19.39
N LEU A 684 17.69 3.22 -18.60
CA LEU A 684 18.75 2.62 -17.78
C LEU A 684 19.89 2.04 -18.60
N GLU A 685 19.60 1.43 -19.76
CA GLU A 685 20.61 0.90 -20.69
C GLU A 685 21.47 1.98 -21.35
N GLN A 686 20.97 3.22 -21.43
CA GLN A 686 21.71 4.37 -21.97
C GLN A 686 22.67 5.01 -20.97
N LEU A 687 22.56 4.67 -19.68
CA LEU A 687 23.44 5.12 -18.60
C LEU A 687 24.55 4.10 -18.35
#